data_AF-A0A8F6RH61-F1
#
_entry.id   AF-A0A8F6RH61-F1
#
_cell.length_a   1.000
_cell.length_b   1.000
_cell.length_c   1.000
_cell.angle_alpha   90.00
_cell.angle_beta   90.00
_cell.angle_gamma   90.00
#
_symmetry.space_group_name_H-M   'P 1'
#
loop_
_entity.id
_entity.type
_entity.pdbx_description
1 polymer ?
#
loop_
_entity_poly.entity_id
_entity_poly.type
_entity_poly.pdbx_seq_one_letter_code
_entity_poly.pdbx_strand_id
1 'polypeptide(L)'
;MPTVPTVTGRQVESRGFQSPGFQTFEQPNIGDALVDAGSKAIGVFGEAKQRANVALSQEASLKLSQAEEDLKIQLYSLKGQNAIGKGQEFTQQYDEQIQSLSASLPDDASRQMFMQQAQQQRIQFQGNVGRYEQGQVNEFESNQYDATRQLQIQKEADSWNNPQEAVLAKNIRTVATARYGASRGWSQEQILAAIEKDNLAATEMRAKNYAVDNPLGWMNGEFSADDTGGLDMRAVGIVESGGQHLNSDGSIITSSAGAQGRFQLMPETGKELAAKRGIQYNPSDEEQHTMLASDYAQDLSNKYGSELLAGAAYNWGQGNVDKLIEKVGDPRKGEISQADFIKQLPSETQGWISRYRKNKTGMDPVTVYQIDNLANAQIEKQRKLVLNELEPLLNNTMAQLNNGEVPDTVPSIPAIMFGYGEQGKKMVSKLDISMDNAKTFQAIQYLSPEQQQQELLKKKPEVNDPDYALKLEAYGKLSSLVSRSNETIQAQRDSRRFNEALSMGEKLDPANKSMQKAADYTQTAQNFRINDGSTHDGVVQLVAQTGIIPSQVTSQLSAVSRSRSPDAVKQGADLFNRLYDADPASVGDMPKDMQGFYLTVKQLTDSGMAPESAIEQAQNLTYNQTDALKAQLASTQSTKEYKKDRVKAMDSAVSNMSQLFRFDPSADDQSPEAARFRNDYQALYDINYRTTGGNADAAKKMTNQQIARTWSISEVNGGAKFMKYAPEALYNYGPSGWQAAQWKEEKERLMYGDRKETITTSPTQLGITSGNAPVVETKTPESRIGGELEITPDVLTARQGDYAIMVRMKDKDGIESVQPFFDKYGRQMRWKPSLEDWDPYKKSQIEREQKDQEEMLRGQEIRGFKDKHRAIDEQYRRFHNDRVNRFKNYFSWSNE
;
A
#
# COMPACT_ATOMS: atom_id res chain seq x y z
N MET A 1 3.01 47.42 6.82
CA MET A 1 3.64 48.52 6.04
C MET A 1 3.63 48.13 4.58
N PRO A 2 2.95 48.92 3.74
CA PRO A 2 3.51 49.20 2.42
C PRO A 2 3.45 50.70 2.09
N THR A 3 4.45 51.09 1.31
CA THR A 3 4.79 52.42 0.79
C THR A 3 3.75 53.00 -0.18
N VAL A 4 3.46 54.28 -0.01
CA VAL A 4 2.59 55.11 -0.87
C VAL A 4 3.39 55.65 -2.07
N PRO A 5 2.85 55.65 -3.31
CA PRO A 5 3.42 56.41 -4.42
C PRO A 5 2.82 57.82 -4.49
N THR A 6 3.70 58.80 -4.64
CA THR A 6 3.44 60.22 -4.91
C THR A 6 3.04 60.46 -6.37
N VAL A 7 2.02 61.30 -6.59
CA VAL A 7 1.86 62.05 -7.86
C VAL A 7 1.52 63.52 -7.58
N THR A 8 2.34 64.34 -8.21
CA THR A 8 2.44 65.78 -8.42
C THR A 8 1.14 66.59 -8.62
N GLY A 9 0.96 67.63 -7.80
CA GLY A 9 -0.02 68.71 -7.99
C GLY A 9 0.60 70.00 -8.53
N ARG A 10 -0.03 70.58 -9.56
CA ARG A 10 0.29 71.88 -10.18
C ARG A 10 -0.30 73.05 -9.37
N GLN A 11 0.46 74.15 -9.29
CA GLN A 11 0.04 75.47 -8.78
C GLN A 11 -1.09 76.08 -9.60
N VAL A 12 -2.03 76.78 -8.93
CA VAL A 12 -2.73 77.95 -9.49
C VAL A 12 -2.95 79.00 -8.38
N GLU A 13 -2.74 80.25 -8.78
CA GLU A 13 -2.59 81.50 -8.03
C GLU A 13 -3.86 81.99 -7.31
N SER A 14 -3.64 82.82 -6.27
CA SER A 14 -4.69 83.68 -5.72
C SER A 14 -4.88 84.91 -6.60
N ARG A 15 -6.13 85.19 -6.98
CA ARG A 15 -6.54 86.49 -7.51
C ARG A 15 -7.36 87.21 -6.45
N GLY A 16 -6.85 88.37 -6.03
CA GLY A 16 -7.59 89.34 -5.26
C GLY A 16 -8.66 90.03 -6.11
N PHE A 17 -9.66 90.59 -5.43
CA PHE A 17 -10.57 91.58 -5.99
C PHE A 17 -10.62 92.78 -5.05
N GLN A 18 -10.44 93.97 -5.62
CA GLN A 18 -10.41 95.29 -4.99
C GLN A 18 -11.83 95.86 -4.81
N SER A 19 -12.02 96.71 -3.81
CA SER A 19 -13.12 97.68 -3.75
C SER A 19 -12.53 99.11 -3.75
N PRO A 20 -13.17 100.10 -4.40
CA PRO A 20 -12.59 101.43 -4.68
C PRO A 20 -12.67 102.36 -3.46
N GLY A 21 -11.68 103.25 -3.33
CA GLY A 21 -11.63 104.28 -2.29
C GLY A 21 -12.13 105.67 -2.72
N PHE A 22 -12.15 106.61 -1.78
CA PHE A 22 -11.96 108.08 -1.88
C PHE A 22 -11.64 108.59 -0.45
N GLN A 23 -10.41 108.98 -0.11
CA GLN A 23 -9.71 110.29 -0.23
C GLN A 23 -9.88 111.28 0.98
N THR A 24 -8.80 111.30 1.78
CA THR A 24 -8.05 112.38 2.47
C THR A 24 -8.63 113.77 2.82
N PHE A 25 -8.44 114.12 4.11
CA PHE A 25 -7.91 115.35 4.79
C PHE A 25 -8.29 116.78 4.38
N GLU A 26 -8.58 117.61 5.40
CA GLU A 26 -8.05 118.99 5.56
C GLU A 26 -8.02 119.45 7.05
N GLN A 27 -6.96 120.16 7.44
CA GLN A 27 -6.70 120.93 8.69
C GLN A 27 -6.82 122.46 8.36
N PRO A 28 -6.63 123.46 9.25
CA PRO A 28 -6.99 123.69 10.68
C PRO A 28 -7.55 125.13 10.93
N ASN A 29 -7.94 125.49 12.18
CA ASN A 29 -7.39 126.68 12.90
C ASN A 29 -7.93 126.92 14.32
N ILE A 30 -7.06 127.56 15.10
CA ILE A 30 -7.02 127.80 16.55
C ILE A 30 -7.63 129.17 16.90
N GLY A 31 -8.38 129.30 18.01
CA GLY A 31 -8.65 130.59 18.67
C GLY A 31 -9.95 130.68 19.49
N ASP A 32 -9.82 130.93 20.79
CA ASP A 32 -10.81 131.49 21.76
C ASP A 32 -11.79 130.58 22.53
N ALA A 33 -11.24 130.01 23.61
CA ALA A 33 -11.68 130.09 25.02
C ALA A 33 -13.16 130.37 25.41
N LEU A 34 -13.69 129.43 26.22
CA LEU A 34 -14.41 129.66 27.49
C LEU A 34 -15.66 130.55 27.51
N VAL A 35 -16.81 129.97 27.10
CA VAL A 35 -18.19 130.23 27.61
C VAL A 35 -19.02 128.96 27.33
N ASP A 36 -18.83 127.81 27.98
CA ASP A 36 -18.88 127.40 29.39
C ASP A 36 -20.22 126.75 29.81
N ALA A 37 -20.15 125.41 29.88
CA ALA A 37 -20.90 124.41 30.64
C ALA A 37 -22.41 124.09 30.43
N GLY A 38 -23.32 124.99 30.05
CA GLY A 38 -24.77 124.72 30.21
C GLY A 38 -25.47 123.87 29.13
N SER A 39 -25.34 124.22 27.85
CA SER A 39 -26.13 123.61 26.75
C SER A 39 -25.40 122.49 25.99
N LYS A 40 -24.06 122.43 26.07
CA LYS A 40 -23.28 121.24 25.65
C LYS A 40 -23.50 120.05 26.58
N ALA A 41 -23.81 120.26 27.86
CA ALA A 41 -24.07 119.17 28.80
C ALA A 41 -25.31 118.36 28.39
N ILE A 42 -26.42 118.97 27.96
CA ILE A 42 -27.64 118.25 27.59
C ILE A 42 -27.45 117.41 26.30
N GLY A 43 -26.72 117.93 25.31
CA GLY A 43 -26.35 117.16 24.11
C GLY A 43 -25.35 116.03 24.38
N VAL A 44 -24.34 116.27 25.22
CA VAL A 44 -23.34 115.27 25.63
C VAL A 44 -23.95 114.20 26.54
N PHE A 45 -24.94 114.52 27.38
CA PHE A 45 -25.68 113.53 28.19
C PHE A 45 -26.61 112.66 27.34
N GLY A 46 -27.27 113.22 26.32
CA GLY A 46 -28.05 112.45 25.34
C GLY A 46 -27.18 111.50 24.52
N GLU A 47 -26.02 111.98 24.05
CA GLU A 47 -25.05 111.18 23.29
C GLU A 47 -24.36 110.12 24.16
N ALA A 48 -24.02 110.45 25.42
CA ALA A 48 -23.48 109.49 26.38
C ALA A 48 -24.51 108.41 26.75
N LYS A 49 -25.78 108.77 26.93
CA LYS A 49 -26.87 107.81 27.17
C LYS A 49 -27.09 106.89 25.96
N GLN A 50 -27.02 107.42 24.75
CA GLN A 50 -27.12 106.61 23.53
C GLN A 50 -25.94 105.64 23.38
N ARG A 51 -24.70 106.08 23.64
CA ARG A 51 -23.52 105.21 23.65
C ARG A 51 -23.60 104.14 24.75
N ALA A 52 -24.11 104.50 25.94
CA ALA A 52 -24.34 103.54 27.02
C ALA A 52 -25.41 102.50 26.68
N ASN A 53 -26.52 102.91 26.06
CA ASN A 53 -27.56 102.00 25.58
C ASN A 53 -27.04 101.01 24.52
N VAL A 54 -26.19 101.48 23.60
CA VAL A 54 -25.50 100.63 22.61
C VAL A 54 -24.56 99.66 23.31
N ALA A 55 -23.74 100.11 24.26
CA ALA A 55 -22.81 99.26 24.99
C ALA A 55 -23.51 98.18 25.82
N LEU A 56 -24.60 98.52 26.53
CA LEU A 56 -25.40 97.56 27.29
C LEU A 56 -26.10 96.54 26.38
N SER A 57 -26.62 96.98 25.23
CA SER A 57 -27.17 96.07 24.21
C SER A 57 -26.10 95.14 23.64
N GLN A 58 -24.88 95.63 23.40
CA GLN A 58 -23.76 94.81 22.92
C GLN A 58 -23.30 93.79 23.97
N GLU A 59 -23.26 94.18 25.24
CA GLU A 59 -22.95 93.27 26.35
C GLU A 59 -24.01 92.15 26.46
N ALA A 60 -25.29 92.49 26.38
CA ALA A 60 -26.37 91.51 26.36
C ALA A 60 -26.27 90.57 25.15
N SER A 61 -25.97 91.09 23.96
CA SER A 61 -25.73 90.27 22.76
C SER A 61 -24.52 89.34 22.90
N LEU A 62 -23.44 89.78 23.57
CA LEU A 62 -22.27 88.94 23.85
C LEU A 62 -22.62 87.80 24.81
N LYS A 63 -23.39 88.08 25.87
CA LYS A 63 -23.90 87.06 26.80
C LYS A 63 -24.83 86.06 26.10
N LEU A 64 -25.67 86.54 25.18
CA LEU A 64 -26.53 85.68 24.36
C LEU A 64 -25.70 84.75 23.45
N SER A 65 -24.63 85.26 22.83
CA SER A 65 -23.69 84.42 22.06
C SER A 65 -22.98 83.37 22.91
N GLN A 66 -22.64 83.67 24.16
CA GLN A 66 -22.06 82.69 25.09
C GLN A 66 -23.07 81.58 25.43
N ALA A 67 -24.30 81.96 25.78
CA ALA A 67 -25.37 81.00 26.04
C ALA A 67 -25.71 80.14 24.81
N GLU A 68 -25.61 80.72 23.59
CA GLU A 68 -25.77 79.98 22.34
C GLU A 68 -24.75 78.83 22.21
N GLU A 69 -23.49 79.10 22.52
CA GLU A 69 -22.42 78.11 22.40
C GLU A 69 -22.58 76.99 23.44
N ASP A 70 -22.94 77.33 24.68
CA ASP A 70 -23.21 76.34 25.73
C ASP A 70 -24.38 75.41 25.35
N LEU A 71 -25.47 76.00 24.83
CA LEU A 71 -26.63 75.23 24.35
C LEU A 71 -26.29 74.36 23.14
N LYS A 72 -25.45 74.85 22.21
CA LYS A 72 -24.94 74.03 21.09
C LYS A 72 -24.10 72.87 21.56
N ILE A 73 -23.17 73.08 22.49
CA ILE A 73 -22.33 72.01 23.04
C ILE A 73 -23.19 70.91 23.66
N GLN A 74 -24.20 71.31 24.44
CA GLN A 74 -25.14 70.37 25.05
C GLN A 74 -25.97 69.62 24.00
N LEU A 75 -26.53 70.31 23.01
CA LEU A 75 -27.29 69.66 21.93
C LEU A 75 -26.41 68.71 21.13
N TYR A 76 -25.20 69.11 20.76
CA TYR A 76 -24.29 68.31 19.92
C TYR A 76 -23.70 67.10 20.64
N SER A 77 -23.84 67.04 21.97
CA SER A 77 -23.53 65.85 22.76
C SER A 77 -24.59 64.75 22.62
N LEU A 78 -25.83 65.10 22.25
CA LEU A 78 -26.91 64.16 22.02
C LEU A 78 -26.81 63.59 20.62
N LYS A 79 -26.54 62.29 20.49
CA LYS A 79 -26.39 61.61 19.20
C LYS A 79 -27.52 60.63 18.90
N GLY A 80 -27.77 60.40 17.61
CA GLY A 80 -28.75 59.45 17.09
C GLY A 80 -30.16 59.70 17.65
N GLN A 81 -30.80 58.66 18.19
CA GLN A 81 -32.15 58.74 18.75
C GLN A 81 -32.30 59.81 19.85
N ASN A 82 -31.25 60.09 20.62
CA ASN A 82 -31.30 61.05 21.73
C ASN A 82 -31.35 62.52 21.28
N ALA A 83 -31.02 62.80 20.02
CA ALA A 83 -31.08 64.15 19.44
C ALA A 83 -32.46 64.48 18.83
N ILE A 84 -33.29 63.45 18.60
CA ILE A 84 -34.57 63.57 17.90
C ILE A 84 -35.61 64.24 18.82
N GLY A 85 -36.28 65.26 18.30
CA GLY A 85 -37.25 66.09 19.02
C GLY A 85 -36.62 67.15 19.94
N LYS A 86 -35.28 67.16 20.08
CA LYS A 86 -34.60 68.07 21.01
C LYS A 86 -34.41 69.47 20.46
N GLY A 87 -34.50 69.69 19.15
CA GLY A 87 -34.25 71.01 18.60
C GLY A 87 -35.26 72.07 19.04
N GLN A 88 -36.53 71.68 19.23
CA GLN A 88 -37.56 72.57 19.75
C GLN A 88 -37.29 72.97 21.21
N GLU A 89 -36.86 72.02 22.05
CA GLU A 89 -36.54 72.24 23.46
C GLU A 89 -35.36 73.20 23.61
N PHE A 90 -34.28 72.99 22.84
CA PHE A 90 -33.12 73.89 22.87
C PHE A 90 -33.44 75.28 22.29
N THR A 91 -34.34 75.37 21.31
CA THR A 91 -34.83 76.67 20.81
C THR A 91 -35.64 77.41 21.88
N GLN A 92 -36.44 76.71 22.68
CA GLN A 92 -37.17 77.31 23.81
C GLN A 92 -36.23 77.80 24.91
N GLN A 93 -35.22 77.01 25.27
CA GLN A 93 -34.19 77.42 26.23
C GLN A 93 -33.45 78.68 25.74
N TYR A 94 -33.16 78.78 24.44
CA TYR A 94 -32.57 79.97 23.85
C TYR A 94 -33.53 81.18 23.90
N ASP A 95 -34.83 80.98 23.67
CA ASP A 95 -35.85 82.03 23.80
C ASP A 95 -35.96 82.56 25.25
N GLU A 96 -35.84 81.69 26.25
CA GLU A 96 -35.80 82.06 27.66
C GLU A 96 -34.57 82.92 27.99
N GLN A 97 -33.41 82.63 27.40
CA GLN A 97 -32.20 83.46 27.54
C GLN A 97 -32.40 84.85 26.93
N ILE A 98 -33.03 84.94 25.76
CA ILE A 98 -33.37 86.23 25.13
C ILE A 98 -34.28 87.05 26.03
N GLN A 99 -35.33 86.44 26.60
CA GLN A 99 -36.26 87.12 27.50
C GLN A 99 -35.57 87.61 28.78
N SER A 100 -34.74 86.77 29.41
CA SER A 100 -33.99 87.08 30.61
C SER A 100 -33.03 88.25 30.40
N LEU A 101 -32.24 88.22 29.32
CA LEU A 101 -31.29 89.27 28.97
C LEU A 101 -32.00 90.58 28.62
N SER A 102 -33.11 90.52 27.88
CA SER A 102 -33.94 91.70 27.56
C SER A 102 -34.51 92.36 28.81
N ALA A 103 -35.02 91.56 29.76
CA ALA A 103 -35.55 92.05 31.03
C ALA A 103 -34.49 92.72 31.93
N SER A 104 -33.22 92.32 31.79
CA SER A 104 -32.10 92.89 32.56
C SER A 104 -31.67 94.30 32.08
N LEU A 105 -32.10 94.73 30.89
CA LEU A 105 -31.74 96.02 30.33
C LEU A 105 -32.63 97.15 30.90
N PRO A 106 -32.06 98.29 31.34
CA PRO A 106 -32.78 99.32 32.10
C PRO A 106 -33.60 100.29 31.24
N ASP A 107 -33.25 100.47 29.96
CA ASP A 107 -33.84 101.50 29.06
C ASP A 107 -34.44 100.87 27.79
N ASP A 108 -35.61 101.34 27.35
CA ASP A 108 -36.35 100.73 26.23
C ASP A 108 -35.61 100.79 24.89
N ALA A 109 -34.79 101.81 24.65
CA ALA A 109 -34.01 101.89 23.42
C ALA A 109 -32.90 100.82 23.37
N SER A 110 -32.28 100.50 24.52
CA SER A 110 -31.30 99.41 24.62
C SER A 110 -31.94 98.03 24.45
N ARG A 111 -33.18 97.85 24.96
CA ARG A 111 -33.97 96.62 24.74
C ARG A 111 -34.33 96.41 23.28
N GLN A 112 -34.80 97.45 22.58
CA GLN A 112 -35.16 97.35 21.17
C GLN A 112 -33.96 97.00 20.29
N MET A 113 -32.80 97.63 20.54
CA MET A 113 -31.54 97.32 19.83
C MET A 113 -31.12 95.86 20.07
N PHE A 114 -31.14 95.40 21.32
CA PHE A 114 -30.83 94.01 21.66
C PHE A 114 -31.80 93.03 21.02
N MET A 115 -33.12 93.27 21.12
CA MET A 115 -34.15 92.39 20.56
C MET A 115 -34.04 92.23 19.04
N GLN A 116 -33.68 93.29 18.30
CA GLN A 116 -33.46 93.19 16.86
C GLN A 116 -32.28 92.25 16.52
N GLN A 117 -31.18 92.33 17.28
CA GLN A 117 -30.02 91.47 17.09
C GLN A 117 -30.30 90.03 17.58
N ALA A 118 -30.94 89.87 18.73
CA ALA A 118 -31.33 88.59 19.31
C ALA A 118 -32.27 87.81 18.40
N GLN A 119 -33.20 88.48 17.69
CA GLN A 119 -34.07 87.83 16.70
C GLN A 119 -33.28 87.25 15.52
N GLN A 120 -32.25 87.94 15.04
CA GLN A 120 -31.39 87.41 13.97
C GLN A 120 -30.56 86.21 14.44
N GLN A 121 -29.98 86.29 15.64
CA GLN A 121 -29.24 85.17 16.24
C GLN A 121 -30.16 83.96 16.49
N ARG A 122 -31.39 84.18 16.95
CA ARG A 122 -32.42 83.15 17.12
C ARG A 122 -32.72 82.40 15.83
N ILE A 123 -32.90 83.10 14.71
CA ILE A 123 -33.15 82.46 13.41
C ILE A 123 -31.95 81.57 13.01
N GLN A 124 -30.72 82.05 13.20
CA GLN A 124 -29.52 81.27 12.92
C GLN A 124 -29.39 80.06 13.83
N PHE A 125 -29.62 80.22 15.13
CA PHE A 125 -29.60 79.14 16.12
C PHE A 125 -30.64 78.08 15.78
N GLN A 126 -31.90 78.46 15.55
CA GLN A 126 -32.98 77.56 15.16
C GLN A 126 -32.64 76.79 13.87
N GLY A 127 -32.04 77.46 12.88
CA GLY A 127 -31.58 76.81 11.64
C GLY A 127 -30.41 75.85 11.84
N ASN A 128 -29.48 76.14 12.76
CA ASN A 128 -28.37 75.24 13.10
C ASN A 128 -28.86 74.00 13.84
N VAL A 129 -29.71 74.19 14.84
CA VAL A 129 -30.34 73.14 15.62
C VAL A 129 -31.16 72.21 14.73
N GLY A 130 -32.02 72.77 13.86
CA GLY A 130 -32.81 71.98 12.93
C GLY A 130 -31.96 71.17 11.93
N ARG A 131 -30.85 71.74 11.43
CA ARG A 131 -29.91 71.01 10.55
C ARG A 131 -29.19 69.89 11.30
N TYR A 132 -28.78 70.12 12.54
CA TYR A 132 -28.14 69.10 13.37
C TYR A 132 -29.09 67.94 13.67
N GLU A 133 -30.29 68.24 14.13
CA GLU A 133 -31.33 67.24 14.40
C GLU A 133 -31.67 66.42 13.15
N GLN A 134 -31.86 67.07 12.00
CA GLN A 134 -32.08 66.37 10.73
C GLN A 134 -30.90 65.46 10.37
N GLY A 135 -29.66 65.92 10.61
CA GLY A 135 -28.45 65.10 10.43
C GLY A 135 -28.46 63.86 11.31
N GLN A 136 -28.82 64.00 12.59
CA GLN A 136 -28.89 62.89 13.54
C GLN A 136 -30.04 61.91 13.26
N VAL A 137 -31.20 62.40 12.82
CA VAL A 137 -32.31 61.56 12.34
C VAL A 137 -31.85 60.73 11.14
N ASN A 138 -31.22 61.37 10.16
CA ASN A 138 -30.72 60.71 8.95
C ASN A 138 -29.67 59.64 9.26
N GLU A 139 -28.77 59.91 10.20
CA GLU A 139 -27.71 58.97 10.63
C GLU A 139 -28.30 57.79 11.40
N PHE A 140 -29.22 58.04 12.33
CA PHE A 140 -29.90 56.97 13.09
C PHE A 140 -30.71 56.05 12.19
N GLU A 141 -31.51 56.60 11.28
CA GLU A 141 -32.30 55.82 10.31
C GLU A 141 -31.40 54.95 9.42
N SER A 142 -30.30 55.50 8.89
CA SER A 142 -29.33 54.75 8.07
C SER A 142 -28.71 53.60 8.86
N ASN A 143 -28.29 53.84 10.10
CA ASN A 143 -27.70 52.81 10.96
C ASN A 143 -28.70 51.69 11.29
N GLN A 144 -29.96 52.02 11.57
CA GLN A 144 -31.01 51.02 11.81
C GLN A 144 -31.34 50.21 10.55
N TYR A 145 -31.39 50.87 9.39
CA TYR A 145 -31.56 50.20 8.11
C TYR A 145 -30.40 49.24 7.82
N ASP A 146 -29.15 49.70 7.94
CA ASP A 146 -27.96 48.88 7.66
C ASP A 146 -27.87 47.68 8.62
N ALA A 147 -28.15 47.89 9.91
CA ALA A 147 -28.18 46.80 10.89
C ALA A 147 -29.27 45.77 10.57
N THR A 148 -30.48 46.22 10.23
CA THR A 148 -31.58 45.33 9.83
C THR A 148 -31.23 44.57 8.56
N ARG A 149 -30.74 45.28 7.54
CA ARG A 149 -30.32 44.72 6.25
C ARG A 149 -29.29 43.62 6.43
N GLN A 150 -28.20 43.88 7.15
CA GLN A 150 -27.12 42.91 7.39
C GLN A 150 -27.61 41.70 8.20
N LEU A 151 -28.40 41.94 9.26
CA LEU A 151 -28.97 40.85 10.06
C LEU A 151 -29.87 39.93 9.23
N GLN A 152 -30.71 40.49 8.35
CA GLN A 152 -31.60 39.67 7.52
C GLN A 152 -30.85 38.95 6.39
N ILE A 153 -29.78 39.52 5.83
CA ILE A 153 -28.88 38.80 4.91
C ILE A 153 -28.28 37.58 5.62
N GLN A 154 -27.75 37.78 6.83
CA GLN A 154 -27.17 36.69 7.62
C GLN A 154 -28.21 35.62 7.96
N LYS A 155 -29.41 36.00 8.42
CA LYS A 155 -30.50 35.06 8.71
C LYS A 155 -30.93 34.26 7.48
N GLU A 156 -31.07 34.91 6.33
CA GLU A 156 -31.39 34.21 5.08
C GLU A 156 -30.30 33.18 4.71
N ALA A 157 -29.03 33.54 4.91
CA ALA A 157 -27.90 32.67 4.64
C ALA A 157 -27.80 31.48 5.60
N ASP A 158 -28.06 31.69 6.89
CA ASP A 158 -28.00 30.65 7.92
C ASP A 158 -29.16 29.66 7.81
N SER A 159 -30.34 30.13 7.38
CA SER A 159 -31.52 29.30 7.11
C SER A 159 -31.42 28.55 5.76
N TRP A 160 -30.23 28.05 5.40
CA TRP A 160 -30.02 27.39 4.10
C TRP A 160 -30.86 26.13 3.92
N ASN A 161 -31.14 25.42 5.02
CA ASN A 161 -31.97 24.22 5.10
C ASN A 161 -33.44 24.51 5.45
N ASN A 162 -33.81 25.77 5.71
CA ASN A 162 -35.16 26.18 6.08
C ASN A 162 -35.70 27.24 5.11
N PRO A 163 -36.37 26.83 4.01
CA PRO A 163 -36.87 27.76 3.01
C PRO A 163 -37.85 28.81 3.55
N GLN A 164 -38.65 28.46 4.56
CA GLN A 164 -39.65 29.38 5.12
C GLN A 164 -39.00 30.54 5.87
N GLU A 165 -37.98 30.25 6.69
CA GLU A 165 -37.21 31.28 7.39
C GLU A 165 -36.40 32.14 6.43
N ALA A 166 -35.79 31.54 5.41
CA ALA A 166 -35.05 32.27 4.38
C ALA A 166 -35.96 33.27 3.64
N VAL A 167 -37.17 32.84 3.26
CA VAL A 167 -38.18 33.72 2.64
C VAL A 167 -38.63 34.83 3.58
N LEU A 168 -38.82 34.53 4.87
CA LEU A 168 -39.20 35.55 5.86
C LEU A 168 -38.11 36.62 6.01
N ALA A 169 -36.84 36.22 6.14
CA ALA A 169 -35.72 37.14 6.24
C ALA A 169 -35.60 38.03 4.99
N LYS A 170 -35.73 37.43 3.80
CA LYS A 170 -35.78 38.15 2.52
C LYS A 170 -36.91 39.18 2.48
N ASN A 171 -38.11 38.81 2.92
CA ASN A 171 -39.27 39.72 2.94
C ASN A 171 -39.05 40.90 3.89
N ILE A 172 -38.53 40.66 5.09
CA ILE A 172 -38.23 41.72 6.08
C ILE A 172 -37.20 42.70 5.50
N ARG A 173 -36.12 42.20 4.89
CA ARG A 173 -35.11 43.04 4.24
C ARG A 173 -35.71 43.86 3.10
N THR A 174 -36.47 43.22 2.22
CA THR A 174 -37.10 43.86 1.05
C THR A 174 -37.98 45.04 1.46
N VAL A 175 -38.81 44.85 2.50
CA VAL A 175 -39.65 45.92 3.06
C VAL A 175 -38.80 47.03 3.69
N ALA A 176 -37.73 46.69 4.41
CA ALA A 176 -36.82 47.69 5.00
C ALA A 176 -36.13 48.55 3.92
N THR A 177 -35.61 47.92 2.86
CA THR A 177 -34.98 48.62 1.72
C THR A 177 -35.97 49.50 0.97
N ALA A 178 -37.19 49.02 0.72
CA ALA A 178 -38.22 49.82 0.06
C ALA A 178 -38.62 51.05 0.88
N ARG A 179 -38.80 50.90 2.20
CA ARG A 179 -39.14 52.02 3.10
C ARG A 179 -38.01 53.04 3.18
N TYR A 180 -36.77 52.58 3.33
CA TYR A 180 -35.59 53.44 3.38
C TYR A 180 -35.36 54.18 2.05
N GLY A 181 -35.48 53.49 0.92
CA GLY A 181 -35.35 54.12 -0.39
C GLY A 181 -36.44 55.17 -0.64
N ALA A 182 -37.68 54.88 -0.27
CA ALA A 182 -38.80 55.82 -0.40
C ALA A 182 -38.61 57.08 0.47
N SER A 183 -38.09 56.97 1.70
CA SER A 183 -37.80 58.15 2.55
C SER A 183 -36.69 59.04 1.98
N ARG A 184 -35.85 58.50 1.10
CA ARG A 184 -34.74 59.19 0.42
C ARG A 184 -35.03 59.61 -1.02
N GLY A 185 -36.24 59.36 -1.52
CA GLY A 185 -36.63 59.70 -2.89
C GLY A 185 -35.97 58.85 -3.97
N TRP A 186 -35.58 57.61 -3.67
CA TRP A 186 -35.07 56.66 -4.67
C TRP A 186 -36.14 56.34 -5.71
N SER A 187 -35.73 56.19 -6.96
CA SER A 187 -36.60 55.64 -8.00
C SER A 187 -36.93 54.17 -7.72
N GLN A 188 -37.99 53.66 -8.32
CA GLN A 188 -38.33 52.23 -8.22
C GLN A 188 -37.19 51.34 -8.72
N GLU A 189 -36.49 51.75 -9.78
CA GLU A 189 -35.32 51.04 -10.32
C GLU A 189 -34.17 50.98 -9.31
N GLN A 190 -33.90 52.07 -8.60
CA GLN A 190 -32.86 52.11 -7.55
C GLN A 190 -33.21 51.19 -6.37
N ILE A 191 -34.48 51.17 -5.95
CA ILE A 191 -34.95 50.27 -4.89
C ILE A 191 -34.79 48.81 -5.32
N LEU A 192 -35.22 48.47 -6.54
CA LEU A 192 -35.10 47.11 -7.09
C LEU A 192 -33.65 46.68 -7.21
N ALA A 193 -32.77 47.54 -7.72
CA ALA A 193 -31.33 47.25 -7.83
C ALA A 193 -30.67 47.02 -6.46
N ALA A 194 -31.07 47.77 -5.43
CA ALA A 194 -30.59 47.56 -4.07
C ALA A 194 -31.07 46.22 -3.50
N ILE A 195 -32.34 45.86 -3.70
CA ILE A 195 -32.90 44.57 -3.29
C ILE A 195 -32.19 43.42 -4.01
N GLU A 196 -31.95 43.53 -5.31
CA GLU A 196 -31.29 42.51 -6.13
C GLU A 196 -29.84 42.29 -5.68
N LYS A 197 -29.10 43.37 -5.43
CA LYS A 197 -27.74 43.30 -4.86
C LYS A 197 -27.72 42.54 -3.53
N ASP A 198 -28.71 42.79 -2.66
CA ASP A 198 -28.79 42.12 -1.37
C ASP A 198 -29.23 40.66 -1.49
N ASN A 199 -30.13 40.36 -2.43
CA ASN A 199 -30.53 38.98 -2.74
C ASN A 199 -29.32 38.16 -3.23
N LEU A 200 -28.47 38.75 -4.08
CA LEU A 200 -27.25 38.11 -4.54
C LEU A 200 -26.29 37.84 -3.36
N ALA A 201 -26.04 38.85 -2.52
CA ALA A 201 -25.19 38.69 -1.34
C ALA A 201 -25.70 37.59 -0.38
N ALA A 202 -27.01 37.53 -0.14
CA ALA A 202 -27.62 36.47 0.66
C ALA A 202 -27.50 35.10 0.00
N THR A 203 -27.69 35.01 -1.32
CA THR A 203 -27.53 33.78 -2.11
C THR A 203 -26.10 33.24 -2.04
N GLU A 204 -25.11 34.11 -2.21
CA GLU A 204 -23.69 33.75 -2.09
C GLU A 204 -23.34 33.20 -0.71
N MET A 205 -23.80 33.88 0.35
CA MET A 205 -23.57 33.43 1.73
C MET A 205 -24.28 32.11 2.03
N ARG A 206 -25.52 31.95 1.57
CA ARG A 206 -26.28 30.71 1.69
C ARG A 206 -25.59 29.55 0.98
N ALA A 207 -25.09 29.78 -0.23
CA ALA A 207 -24.35 28.79 -1.01
C ALA A 207 -23.04 28.40 -0.32
N LYS A 208 -22.31 29.36 0.28
CA LYS A 208 -21.13 29.09 1.11
C LYS A 208 -21.48 28.20 2.31
N ASN A 209 -22.51 28.54 3.06
CA ASN A 209 -22.97 27.74 4.21
C ASN A 209 -23.37 26.32 3.78
N TYR A 210 -24.15 26.20 2.70
CA TYR A 210 -24.52 24.90 2.14
C TYR A 210 -23.30 24.08 1.69
N ALA A 211 -22.32 24.70 1.04
CA ALA A 211 -21.10 24.03 0.60
C ALA A 211 -20.20 23.58 1.75
N VAL A 212 -20.25 24.24 2.91
CA VAL A 212 -19.52 23.81 4.11
C VAL A 212 -20.20 22.62 4.76
N ASP A 213 -21.54 22.66 4.88
CA ASP A 213 -22.31 21.63 5.57
C ASP A 213 -22.57 20.40 4.69
N ASN A 214 -22.81 20.60 3.39
CA ASN A 214 -23.03 19.58 2.37
C ASN A 214 -22.16 19.82 1.12
N PRO A 215 -20.83 19.63 1.22
CA PRO A 215 -19.92 19.93 0.12
C PRO A 215 -20.15 19.05 -1.12
N LEU A 216 -20.50 17.76 -0.94
CA LEU A 216 -20.82 16.88 -2.05
C LEU A 216 -22.12 17.31 -2.75
N GLY A 217 -23.15 17.64 -1.98
CA GLY A 217 -24.38 18.18 -2.53
C GLY A 217 -24.15 19.47 -3.31
N TRP A 218 -23.27 20.35 -2.84
CA TRP A 218 -22.86 21.53 -3.60
C TRP A 218 -22.16 21.13 -4.90
N MET A 219 -21.15 20.24 -4.83
CA MET A 219 -20.39 19.80 -6.01
C MET A 219 -21.26 19.13 -7.07
N ASN A 220 -22.33 18.45 -6.67
CA ASN A 220 -23.30 17.80 -7.55
C ASN A 220 -24.45 18.74 -8.00
N GLY A 221 -24.55 19.95 -7.47
CA GLY A 221 -25.68 20.85 -7.76
C GLY A 221 -27.00 20.33 -7.17
N GLU A 222 -26.98 19.70 -6.01
CA GLU A 222 -28.13 19.11 -5.32
C GLU A 222 -28.76 20.08 -4.30
N PHE A 223 -28.78 21.38 -4.59
CA PHE A 223 -29.51 22.37 -3.78
C PHE A 223 -30.83 22.75 -4.47
N SER A 224 -31.80 23.22 -3.69
CA SER A 224 -33.11 23.62 -4.21
C SER A 224 -32.93 24.80 -5.17
N ALA A 225 -33.08 24.54 -6.46
CA ALA A 225 -33.27 25.56 -7.49
C ALA A 225 -34.74 25.49 -7.91
N ASP A 226 -35.42 26.63 -7.97
CA ASP A 226 -36.80 26.69 -8.44
C ASP A 226 -36.87 26.11 -9.86
N ASP A 227 -37.57 24.98 -10.03
CA ASP A 227 -37.84 24.40 -11.36
C ASP A 227 -38.92 25.25 -12.02
N THR A 228 -38.50 26.08 -12.96
CA THR A 228 -39.38 26.97 -13.72
C THR A 228 -39.96 26.25 -14.94
N GLY A 229 -39.56 25.00 -15.21
CA GLY A 229 -39.82 24.26 -16.45
C GLY A 229 -39.03 24.77 -17.67
N GLY A 230 -38.47 25.97 -17.59
CA GLY A 230 -37.69 26.66 -18.62
C GLY A 230 -36.18 26.65 -18.34
N LEU A 231 -35.35 26.54 -19.37
CA LEU A 231 -33.90 26.73 -19.23
C LEU A 231 -33.54 28.23 -19.08
N ASP A 232 -32.68 28.55 -18.12
CA ASP A 232 -32.03 29.85 -17.96
C ASP A 232 -30.90 29.96 -19.00
N MET A 233 -31.16 30.70 -20.08
CA MET A 233 -30.19 30.88 -21.16
C MET A 233 -28.89 31.55 -20.69
N ARG A 234 -28.90 32.41 -19.67
CA ARG A 234 -27.64 32.97 -19.13
C ARG A 234 -26.80 31.84 -18.54
N ALA A 235 -27.41 30.96 -17.74
CA ALA A 235 -26.71 29.81 -17.16
C ALA A 235 -26.23 28.84 -18.25
N VAL A 236 -27.05 28.54 -19.28
CA VAL A 236 -26.65 27.72 -20.43
C VAL A 236 -25.40 28.31 -21.09
N GLY A 237 -25.41 29.59 -21.46
CA GLY A 237 -24.27 30.22 -22.13
C GLY A 237 -22.99 30.21 -21.28
N ILE A 238 -23.10 30.37 -19.96
CA ILE A 238 -21.94 30.26 -19.06
C ILE A 238 -21.38 28.83 -19.05
N VAL A 239 -22.23 27.80 -18.98
CA VAL A 239 -21.79 26.41 -18.94
C VAL A 239 -21.20 25.95 -20.27
N GLU A 240 -21.77 26.40 -21.38
CA GLU A 240 -21.37 25.99 -22.74
C GLU A 240 -20.07 26.65 -23.21
N SER A 241 -19.86 27.94 -22.93
CA SER A 241 -18.71 28.68 -23.48
C SER A 241 -18.04 29.67 -22.50
N GLY A 242 -18.44 29.68 -21.22
CA GLY A 242 -18.06 30.75 -20.30
C GLY A 242 -18.74 32.09 -20.61
N GLY A 243 -19.85 32.06 -21.38
CA GLY A 243 -20.61 33.25 -21.78
C GLY A 243 -20.01 34.00 -22.97
N GLN A 244 -18.97 33.47 -23.60
CA GLN A 244 -18.28 34.07 -24.74
C GLN A 244 -18.84 33.53 -26.06
N HIS A 245 -18.96 34.37 -27.08
CA HIS A 245 -19.32 33.93 -28.43
C HIS A 245 -18.08 33.69 -29.32
N LEU A 246 -17.03 34.48 -29.10
CA LEU A 246 -15.79 34.47 -29.85
C LEU A 246 -14.60 34.18 -28.92
N ASN A 247 -13.56 33.57 -29.49
CA ASN A 247 -12.24 33.46 -28.88
C ASN A 247 -11.56 34.83 -28.83
N SER A 248 -10.45 34.91 -28.08
CA SER A 248 -9.63 36.14 -27.99
C SER A 248 -9.03 36.59 -29.33
N ASP A 249 -8.90 35.68 -30.30
CA ASP A 249 -8.44 35.96 -31.66
C ASP A 249 -9.57 36.37 -32.63
N GLY A 250 -10.81 36.47 -32.15
CA GLY A 250 -12.00 36.83 -32.93
C GLY A 250 -12.62 35.68 -33.72
N SER A 251 -12.05 34.46 -33.67
CA SER A 251 -12.69 33.27 -34.24
C SER A 251 -13.87 32.81 -33.38
N ILE A 252 -14.87 32.15 -33.98
CA ILE A 252 -16.00 31.62 -33.22
C ILE A 252 -15.58 30.47 -32.29
N ILE A 253 -16.05 30.49 -31.05
CA ILE A 253 -15.80 29.39 -30.11
C ILE A 253 -16.41 28.12 -30.67
N THR A 254 -15.57 27.11 -30.89
CA THR A 254 -15.98 25.84 -31.50
C THR A 254 -15.44 24.67 -30.67
N SER A 255 -16.30 23.76 -30.21
CA SER A 255 -15.86 22.54 -29.52
C SER A 255 -15.16 21.57 -30.47
N SER A 256 -14.49 20.56 -29.91
CA SER A 256 -13.87 19.48 -30.69
C SER A 256 -14.88 18.69 -31.55
N ALA A 257 -16.16 18.65 -31.14
CA ALA A 257 -17.25 18.04 -31.89
C ALA A 257 -17.86 18.97 -32.95
N GLY A 258 -17.46 20.25 -32.99
CA GLY A 258 -17.93 21.24 -33.96
C GLY A 258 -19.11 22.09 -33.49
N ALA A 259 -19.51 22.02 -32.22
CA ALA A 259 -20.55 22.89 -31.65
C ALA A 259 -20.04 24.34 -31.57
N GLN A 260 -20.87 25.32 -31.92
CA GLN A 260 -20.41 26.69 -32.22
C GLN A 260 -21.02 27.75 -31.29
N GLY A 261 -20.27 28.83 -31.06
CA GLY A 261 -20.74 30.06 -30.43
C GLY A 261 -21.08 29.94 -28.95
N ARG A 262 -21.75 30.98 -28.43
CA ARG A 262 -22.07 31.15 -27.00
C ARG A 262 -22.89 30.02 -26.39
N PHE A 263 -23.74 29.39 -27.19
CA PHE A 263 -24.65 28.34 -26.72
C PHE A 263 -24.29 26.95 -27.24
N GLN A 264 -23.14 26.83 -27.91
CA GLN A 264 -22.62 25.59 -28.48
C GLN A 264 -23.68 24.84 -29.29
N LEU A 265 -24.33 25.53 -30.23
CA LEU A 265 -25.24 24.86 -31.16
C LEU A 265 -24.44 24.04 -32.17
N MET A 266 -24.84 22.79 -32.38
CA MET A 266 -24.32 21.98 -33.48
C MET A 266 -24.73 22.60 -34.83
N PRO A 267 -23.87 22.59 -35.86
CA PRO A 267 -24.17 23.22 -37.14
C PRO A 267 -25.46 22.71 -37.79
N GLU A 268 -25.74 21.41 -37.71
CA GLU A 268 -26.96 20.82 -38.26
C GLU A 268 -28.21 21.25 -37.48
N THR A 269 -28.14 21.28 -36.14
CA THR A 269 -29.22 21.82 -35.29
C THR A 269 -29.48 23.29 -35.60
N GLY A 270 -28.43 24.10 -35.75
CA GLY A 270 -28.53 25.51 -36.11
C GLY A 270 -29.20 25.73 -37.48
N LYS A 271 -28.84 24.93 -38.50
CA LYS A 271 -29.48 24.96 -39.82
C LYS A 271 -30.95 24.58 -39.75
N GLU A 272 -31.31 23.54 -38.99
CA GLU A 272 -32.70 23.11 -38.82
C GLU A 272 -33.56 24.23 -38.19
N LEU A 273 -33.07 24.85 -37.12
CA LEU A 273 -33.77 25.93 -36.42
C LEU A 273 -33.88 27.19 -37.30
N ALA A 274 -32.81 27.54 -38.02
CA ALA A 274 -32.82 28.65 -38.96
C ALA A 274 -33.84 28.42 -40.10
N ALA A 275 -33.89 27.20 -40.64
CA ALA A 275 -34.86 26.82 -41.66
C ALA A 275 -36.32 26.91 -41.16
N LYS A 276 -36.60 26.53 -39.90
CA LYS A 276 -37.94 26.70 -39.28
C LYS A 276 -38.38 28.17 -39.23
N ARG A 277 -37.42 29.11 -39.15
CA ARG A 277 -37.65 30.56 -39.20
C ARG A 277 -37.59 31.17 -40.61
N GLY A 278 -37.26 30.38 -41.64
CA GLY A 278 -37.08 30.88 -43.00
C GLY A 278 -35.85 31.75 -43.20
N ILE A 279 -34.81 31.61 -42.36
CA ILE A 279 -33.55 32.34 -42.44
C ILE A 279 -32.36 31.40 -42.70
N GLN A 280 -31.25 31.92 -43.23
CA GLN A 280 -30.02 31.15 -43.40
C GLN A 280 -29.22 31.14 -42.09
N TYR A 281 -28.69 29.98 -41.70
CA TYR A 281 -27.84 29.84 -40.52
C TYR A 281 -26.48 30.54 -40.72
N ASN A 282 -26.16 31.47 -39.83
CA ASN A 282 -24.90 32.19 -39.71
C ASN A 282 -24.42 32.12 -38.25
N PRO A 283 -23.47 31.23 -37.92
CA PRO A 283 -23.07 31.02 -36.55
C PRO A 283 -22.30 32.20 -35.95
N SER A 284 -21.71 33.08 -36.77
CA SER A 284 -20.95 34.28 -36.33
C SER A 284 -21.84 35.47 -35.95
N ASP A 285 -23.14 35.42 -36.26
CA ASP A 285 -24.11 36.42 -35.83
C ASP A 285 -24.61 36.04 -34.44
N GLU A 286 -24.12 36.74 -33.41
CA GLU A 286 -24.47 36.42 -32.02
C GLU A 286 -25.97 36.61 -31.72
N GLU A 287 -26.63 37.59 -32.35
CA GLU A 287 -28.06 37.81 -32.16
C GLU A 287 -28.87 36.67 -32.76
N GLN A 288 -28.55 36.28 -34.00
CA GLN A 288 -29.18 35.12 -34.63
C GLN A 288 -28.90 33.85 -33.82
N HIS A 289 -27.66 33.64 -33.39
CA HIS A 289 -27.27 32.46 -32.63
C HIS A 289 -28.02 32.36 -31.29
N THR A 290 -28.19 33.49 -30.60
CA THR A 290 -28.95 33.58 -29.34
C THR A 290 -30.43 33.28 -29.56
N MET A 291 -31.02 33.82 -30.62
CA MET A 291 -32.41 33.57 -30.98
C MET A 291 -32.65 32.08 -31.24
N LEU A 292 -31.81 31.44 -32.07
CA LEU A 292 -31.94 30.02 -32.40
C LEU A 292 -31.72 29.12 -31.18
N ALA A 293 -30.75 29.45 -30.32
CA ALA A 293 -30.52 28.70 -29.09
C ALA A 293 -31.70 28.81 -28.12
N SER A 294 -32.32 29.99 -28.04
CA SER A 294 -33.52 30.21 -27.22
C SER A 294 -34.72 29.40 -27.73
N ASP A 295 -34.89 29.30 -29.06
CA ASP A 295 -35.94 28.44 -29.64
C ASP A 295 -35.72 26.99 -29.28
N TYR A 296 -34.48 26.51 -29.42
CA TYR A 296 -34.16 25.13 -29.11
C TYR A 296 -34.41 24.81 -27.63
N ALA A 297 -33.97 25.69 -26.74
CA ALA A 297 -34.24 25.57 -25.31
C ALA A 297 -35.75 25.57 -25.01
N GLN A 298 -36.52 26.45 -25.67
CA GLN A 298 -37.97 26.51 -25.51
C GLN A 298 -38.66 25.23 -26.02
N ASP A 299 -38.23 24.68 -27.15
CA ASP A 299 -38.74 23.41 -27.70
C ASP A 299 -38.50 22.25 -26.71
N LEU A 300 -37.31 22.17 -26.13
CA LEU A 300 -36.98 21.17 -25.12
C LEU A 300 -37.80 21.37 -23.83
N SER A 301 -37.91 22.60 -23.35
CA SER A 301 -38.72 22.94 -22.18
C SER A 301 -40.20 22.62 -22.39
N ASN A 302 -40.75 22.89 -23.58
CA ASN A 302 -42.14 22.54 -23.92
C ASN A 302 -42.34 21.02 -23.98
N LYS A 303 -41.38 20.28 -24.54
CA LYS A 303 -41.43 18.82 -24.64
C LYS A 303 -41.39 18.16 -23.26
N TYR A 304 -40.46 18.59 -22.41
CA TYR A 304 -40.21 17.91 -21.15
C TYR A 304 -40.97 18.49 -19.96
N GLY A 305 -41.34 19.77 -19.95
CA GLY A 305 -41.98 20.43 -18.80
C GLY A 305 -41.18 20.27 -17.50
N SER A 306 -39.87 20.05 -17.62
CA SER A 306 -38.94 19.85 -16.50
C SER A 306 -37.60 20.37 -16.92
N GLU A 307 -37.06 21.29 -16.13
CA GLU A 307 -35.76 21.89 -16.39
C GLU A 307 -34.63 20.86 -16.38
N LEU A 308 -34.69 19.89 -15.47
CA LEU A 308 -33.70 18.81 -15.39
C LEU A 308 -33.61 18.03 -16.71
N LEU A 309 -34.77 17.61 -17.24
CA LEU A 309 -34.84 16.81 -18.47
C LEU A 309 -34.52 17.65 -19.70
N ALA A 310 -34.98 18.91 -19.74
CA ALA A 310 -34.65 19.83 -20.82
C ALA A 310 -33.13 20.10 -20.87
N GLY A 311 -32.48 20.32 -19.73
CA GLY A 311 -31.04 20.53 -19.64
C GLY A 311 -30.24 19.28 -20.00
N ALA A 312 -30.66 18.12 -19.50
CA ALA A 312 -30.07 16.83 -19.89
C ALA A 312 -30.19 16.60 -21.41
N ALA A 313 -31.34 16.96 -22.01
CA ALA A 313 -31.57 16.83 -23.45
C ALA A 313 -30.80 17.86 -24.27
N TYR A 314 -30.58 19.06 -23.72
CA TYR A 314 -29.74 20.09 -24.34
C TYR A 314 -28.31 19.58 -24.51
N ASN A 315 -27.72 19.00 -23.46
CA ASN A 315 -26.35 18.52 -23.47
C ASN A 315 -26.17 17.12 -24.11
N TRP A 316 -27.02 16.14 -23.77
CA TRP A 316 -26.87 14.74 -24.20
C TRP A 316 -27.74 14.35 -25.39
N GLY A 317 -28.64 15.23 -25.81
CA GLY A 317 -29.60 14.99 -26.88
C GLY A 317 -30.91 14.35 -26.38
N GLN A 318 -32.03 14.88 -26.86
CA GLN A 318 -33.39 14.45 -26.47
C GLN A 318 -33.65 12.94 -26.64
N GLY A 319 -33.17 12.32 -27.72
CA GLY A 319 -33.44 10.90 -27.97
C GLY A 319 -32.74 9.96 -26.98
N ASN A 320 -31.63 10.39 -26.38
CA ASN A 320 -30.95 9.62 -25.33
C ASN A 320 -31.67 9.74 -24.00
N VAL A 321 -32.14 10.95 -23.68
CA VAL A 321 -32.97 11.21 -22.49
C VAL A 321 -34.28 10.42 -22.55
N ASP A 322 -34.96 10.40 -23.70
CA ASP A 322 -36.19 9.63 -23.90
C ASP A 322 -35.98 8.13 -23.63
N LYS A 323 -34.93 7.54 -24.19
CA LYS A 323 -34.55 6.13 -23.94
C LYS A 323 -34.21 5.86 -22.48
N LEU A 324 -33.55 6.81 -21.80
CA LEU A 324 -33.22 6.66 -20.40
C LEU A 324 -34.48 6.67 -19.54
N ILE A 325 -35.40 7.61 -19.78
CA ILE A 325 -36.69 7.69 -19.10
C ILE A 325 -37.45 6.36 -19.26
N GLU A 326 -37.52 5.81 -20.47
CA GLU A 326 -38.16 4.50 -20.72
C GLU A 326 -37.50 3.36 -19.94
N LYS A 327 -36.19 3.43 -19.72
CA LYS A 327 -35.41 2.38 -19.05
C LYS A 327 -35.46 2.44 -17.53
N VAL A 328 -35.41 3.64 -16.94
CA VAL A 328 -35.23 3.80 -15.47
C VAL A 328 -36.39 4.50 -14.77
N GLY A 329 -37.37 5.02 -15.52
CA GLY A 329 -38.52 5.77 -15.00
C GLY A 329 -38.42 7.28 -15.22
N ASP A 330 -39.57 7.93 -15.20
CA ASP A 330 -39.74 9.37 -15.39
C ASP A 330 -39.70 10.14 -14.05
N PRO A 331 -38.70 11.01 -13.84
CA PRO A 331 -38.57 11.76 -12.58
C PRO A 331 -39.73 12.75 -12.35
N ARG A 332 -40.45 13.16 -13.40
CA ARG A 332 -41.61 14.06 -13.29
C ARG A 332 -42.83 13.39 -12.66
N LYS A 333 -42.91 12.06 -12.80
CA LYS A 333 -44.01 11.24 -12.28
C LYS A 333 -43.70 10.65 -10.91
N GLY A 334 -42.51 10.91 -10.37
CA GLY A 334 -42.03 10.29 -9.13
C GLY A 334 -41.68 8.81 -9.27
N GLU A 335 -41.55 8.29 -10.51
CA GLU A 335 -41.16 6.89 -10.76
C GLU A 335 -39.69 6.64 -10.35
N ILE A 336 -38.88 7.70 -10.38
CA ILE A 336 -37.50 7.76 -9.89
C ILE A 336 -37.26 9.14 -9.29
N SER A 337 -36.39 9.25 -8.28
CA SER A 337 -36.00 10.56 -7.75
C SER A 337 -35.17 11.33 -8.78
N GLN A 338 -35.21 12.67 -8.76
CA GLN A 338 -34.35 13.48 -9.64
C GLN A 338 -32.85 13.17 -9.42
N ALA A 339 -32.45 12.97 -8.17
CA ALA A 339 -31.06 12.66 -7.83
C ALA A 339 -30.63 11.29 -8.39
N ASP A 340 -31.48 10.27 -8.33
CA ASP A 340 -31.17 8.95 -8.88
C ASP A 340 -31.22 8.94 -10.40
N PHE A 341 -32.11 9.73 -11.02
CA PHE A 341 -32.10 9.91 -12.47
C PHE A 341 -30.79 10.54 -12.95
N ILE A 342 -30.29 11.58 -12.27
CA ILE A 342 -29.00 12.22 -12.60
C ILE A 342 -27.86 11.21 -12.56
N LYS A 343 -27.82 10.31 -11.56
CA LYS A 343 -26.77 9.28 -11.45
C LYS A 343 -26.73 8.30 -12.63
N GLN A 344 -27.82 8.16 -13.39
CA GLN A 344 -27.89 7.30 -14.58
C GLN A 344 -27.45 8.02 -15.86
N LEU A 345 -27.29 9.35 -15.84
CA LEU A 345 -26.80 10.12 -16.98
C LEU A 345 -25.29 9.91 -17.19
N PRO A 346 -24.75 10.18 -18.39
CA PRO A 346 -23.31 10.22 -18.60
C PRO A 346 -22.62 11.22 -17.66
N SER A 347 -21.37 10.95 -17.29
CA SER A 347 -20.60 11.82 -16.38
C SER A 347 -20.47 13.26 -16.87
N GLU A 348 -20.38 13.45 -18.18
CA GLU A 348 -20.36 14.77 -18.81
C GLU A 348 -21.65 15.56 -18.53
N THR A 349 -22.81 14.93 -18.73
CA THR A 349 -24.13 15.52 -18.50
C THR A 349 -24.43 15.75 -17.03
N GLN A 350 -23.98 14.85 -16.14
CA GLN A 350 -24.03 15.07 -14.69
C GLN A 350 -23.27 16.35 -14.31
N GLY A 351 -22.04 16.51 -14.83
CA GLY A 351 -21.22 17.70 -14.61
C GLY A 351 -21.86 18.95 -15.21
N TRP A 352 -22.49 18.85 -16.38
CA TRP A 352 -23.22 19.95 -17.01
C TRP A 352 -24.37 20.43 -16.12
N ILE A 353 -25.21 19.52 -15.63
CA ILE A 353 -26.36 19.84 -14.76
C ILE A 353 -25.90 20.52 -13.46
N SER A 354 -24.83 19.99 -12.84
CA SER A 354 -24.25 20.61 -11.64
C SER A 354 -23.81 22.06 -11.90
N ARG A 355 -23.02 22.29 -12.96
CA ARG A 355 -22.57 23.64 -13.33
C ARG A 355 -23.73 24.54 -13.71
N TYR A 356 -24.73 24.03 -14.41
CA TYR A 356 -25.93 24.78 -14.78
C TYR A 356 -26.70 25.25 -13.55
N ARG A 357 -26.99 24.35 -12.61
CA ARG A 357 -27.70 24.70 -11.36
C ARG A 357 -26.94 25.73 -10.53
N LYS A 358 -25.60 25.63 -10.46
CA LYS A 358 -24.74 26.64 -9.80
C LYS A 358 -24.82 27.99 -10.48
N ASN A 359 -24.69 28.04 -11.80
CA ASN A 359 -24.72 29.31 -12.52
C ASN A 359 -26.12 29.94 -12.55
N LYS A 360 -27.20 29.14 -12.53
CA LYS A 360 -28.59 29.62 -12.44
C LYS A 360 -28.88 30.45 -11.19
N THR A 361 -28.12 30.28 -10.11
CA THR A 361 -28.27 31.07 -8.88
C THR A 361 -28.09 32.59 -9.07
N GLY A 362 -27.50 33.02 -10.18
CA GLY A 362 -27.20 34.42 -10.47
C GLY A 362 -25.81 34.87 -9.98
N MET A 363 -25.09 34.00 -9.25
CA MET A 363 -23.70 34.22 -8.87
C MET A 363 -22.80 34.32 -10.10
N ASP A 364 -21.79 35.17 -10.02
CA ASP A 364 -20.76 35.23 -11.04
C ASP A 364 -19.88 33.96 -11.00
N PRO A 365 -19.27 33.57 -12.13
CA PRO A 365 -18.49 32.33 -12.22
C PRO A 365 -17.31 32.25 -11.24
N VAL A 366 -16.70 33.39 -10.87
CA VAL A 366 -15.58 33.42 -9.92
C VAL A 366 -16.06 33.07 -8.52
N THR A 367 -17.22 33.59 -8.11
CA THR A 367 -17.82 33.24 -6.82
C THR A 367 -18.19 31.76 -6.76
N VAL A 368 -18.79 31.19 -7.82
CA VAL A 368 -19.05 29.74 -7.90
C VAL A 368 -17.76 28.93 -7.74
N TYR A 369 -16.68 29.31 -8.43
CA TYR A 369 -15.38 28.65 -8.32
C TYR A 369 -14.76 28.74 -6.92
N GLN A 370 -14.91 29.87 -6.22
CA GLN A 370 -14.47 30.02 -4.83
C GLN A 370 -15.21 29.06 -3.89
N ILE A 371 -16.53 28.90 -4.08
CA ILE A 371 -17.34 27.97 -3.29
C ILE A 371 -17.01 26.51 -3.63
N ASP A 372 -16.76 26.19 -4.90
CA ASP A 372 -16.26 24.86 -5.32
C ASP A 372 -14.94 24.50 -4.61
N ASN A 373 -14.00 25.45 -4.52
CA ASN A 373 -12.74 25.23 -3.80
C ASN A 373 -12.96 25.02 -2.29
N LEU A 374 -13.88 25.77 -1.69
CA LEU A 374 -14.26 25.59 -0.29
C LEU A 374 -14.87 24.20 -0.04
N ALA A 375 -15.80 23.76 -0.90
CA ALA A 375 -16.41 22.44 -0.83
C ALA A 375 -15.38 21.33 -1.00
N ASN A 376 -14.48 21.45 -1.98
CA ASN A 376 -13.39 20.49 -2.20
C ASN A 376 -12.45 20.42 -1.00
N ALA A 377 -12.08 21.55 -0.39
CA ALA A 377 -11.26 21.56 0.82
C ALA A 377 -11.94 20.82 1.99
N GLN A 378 -13.26 20.96 2.13
CA GLN A 378 -14.04 20.25 3.14
C GLN A 378 -14.14 18.74 2.84
N ILE A 379 -14.33 18.35 1.57
CA ILE A 379 -14.29 16.95 1.13
C ILE A 379 -12.94 16.33 1.46
N GLU A 380 -11.83 16.99 1.13
CA GLU A 380 -10.49 16.49 1.43
C GLU A 380 -10.24 16.34 2.94
N LYS A 381 -10.77 17.25 3.76
CA LYS A 381 -10.73 17.11 5.21
C LYS A 381 -11.50 15.87 5.69
N GLN A 382 -12.70 15.64 5.17
CA GLN A 382 -13.50 14.45 5.48
C GLN A 382 -12.82 13.16 5.01
N ARG A 383 -12.24 13.15 3.80
CA ARG A 383 -11.50 12.00 3.25
C ARG A 383 -10.34 11.61 4.15
N LYS A 384 -9.56 12.58 4.61
CA LYS A 384 -8.44 12.35 5.54
C LYS A 384 -8.89 11.69 6.85
N LEU A 385 -10.02 12.12 7.40
CA LEU A 385 -10.57 11.50 8.61
C LEU A 385 -10.95 10.03 8.37
N VAL A 386 -11.62 9.75 7.24
CA VAL A 386 -11.97 8.37 6.85
C VAL A 386 -10.71 7.52 6.62
N LEU A 387 -9.69 8.05 5.95
CA LEU A 387 -8.44 7.33 5.70
C LEU A 387 -7.69 6.99 6.99
N ASN A 388 -7.66 7.89 7.98
CA ASN A 388 -7.00 7.63 9.26
C ASN A 388 -7.56 6.37 9.97
N GLU A 389 -8.86 6.11 9.84
CA GLU A 389 -9.50 4.91 10.40
C GLU A 389 -9.39 3.71 9.45
N LEU A 390 -9.49 3.94 8.15
CA LEU A 390 -9.55 2.90 7.13
C LEU A 390 -8.19 2.26 6.82
N GLU A 391 -7.12 3.05 6.74
CA GLU A 391 -5.80 2.58 6.28
C GLU A 391 -5.21 1.46 7.15
N PRO A 392 -5.22 1.55 8.50
CA PRO A 392 -4.73 0.45 9.33
C PRO A 392 -5.52 -0.84 9.10
N LEU A 393 -6.84 -0.74 8.97
CA LEU A 393 -7.74 -1.86 8.70
C LEU A 393 -7.43 -2.49 7.34
N LEU A 394 -7.38 -1.67 6.29
CA LEU A 394 -7.09 -2.13 4.93
C LEU A 394 -5.69 -2.75 4.83
N ASN A 395 -4.68 -2.16 5.46
CA ASN A 395 -3.32 -2.70 5.46
C ASN A 395 -3.26 -4.06 6.17
N ASN A 396 -3.93 -4.20 7.31
CA ASN A 396 -4.00 -5.48 8.01
C ASN A 396 -4.72 -6.55 7.18
N THR A 397 -5.91 -6.23 6.62
CA THR A 397 -6.64 -7.12 5.71
C THR A 397 -5.77 -7.56 4.53
N MET A 398 -5.07 -6.62 3.89
CA MET A 398 -4.20 -6.93 2.76
C MET A 398 -3.00 -7.80 3.16
N ALA A 399 -2.44 -7.62 4.36
CA ALA A 399 -1.37 -8.47 4.88
C ALA A 399 -1.84 -9.91 5.08
N GLN A 400 -3.00 -10.11 5.74
CA GLN A 400 -3.61 -11.43 5.92
C GLN A 400 -3.86 -12.11 4.57
N LEU A 401 -4.46 -11.40 3.61
CA LEU A 401 -4.72 -11.93 2.28
C LEU A 401 -3.44 -12.31 1.50
N ASN A 402 -2.39 -11.50 1.60
CA ASN A 402 -1.10 -11.80 0.95
C ASN A 402 -0.39 -13.01 1.58
N ASN A 403 -0.71 -13.35 2.82
CA ASN A 403 -0.29 -14.59 3.49
C ASN A 403 -1.23 -15.78 3.20
N GLY A 404 -2.27 -15.56 2.39
CA GLY A 404 -3.29 -16.57 2.08
C GLY A 404 -4.27 -16.82 3.21
N GLU A 405 -4.33 -15.95 4.21
CA GLU A 405 -5.20 -16.09 5.37
C GLU A 405 -6.60 -15.55 5.10
N VAL A 406 -7.54 -15.94 5.96
CA VAL A 406 -8.88 -15.33 6.02
C VAL A 406 -8.77 -14.07 6.85
N PRO A 407 -9.09 -12.88 6.30
CA PRO A 407 -9.00 -11.66 7.07
C PRO A 407 -10.08 -11.63 8.17
N ASP A 408 -9.72 -11.11 9.34
CA ASP A 408 -10.66 -11.04 10.48
C ASP A 408 -11.80 -10.05 10.21
N THR A 409 -11.49 -9.02 9.43
CA THR A 409 -12.41 -7.93 9.06
C THR A 409 -12.11 -7.47 7.63
N VAL A 410 -13.15 -7.03 6.94
CA VAL A 410 -13.03 -6.47 5.58
C VAL A 410 -13.47 -5.01 5.62
N PRO A 411 -12.63 -4.08 5.11
CA PRO A 411 -12.97 -2.66 5.09
C PRO A 411 -14.19 -2.36 4.22
N SER A 412 -14.93 -1.32 4.61
CA SER A 412 -16.12 -0.84 3.89
C SER A 412 -15.74 -0.31 2.50
N ILE A 413 -16.28 -0.92 1.43
CA ILE A 413 -16.14 -0.41 0.05
C ILE A 413 -16.53 1.08 -0.05
N PRO A 414 -17.65 1.55 0.55
CA PRO A 414 -17.96 2.99 0.57
C PRO A 414 -16.86 3.85 1.18
N ALA A 415 -16.26 3.39 2.27
CA ALA A 415 -15.17 4.12 2.92
C ALA A 415 -13.93 4.16 2.02
N ILE A 416 -13.59 3.06 1.32
CA ILE A 416 -12.49 3.01 0.36
C ILE A 416 -12.74 3.96 -0.82
N MET A 417 -13.93 3.90 -1.41
CA MET A 417 -14.33 4.74 -2.54
C MET A 417 -14.28 6.22 -2.19
N PHE A 418 -14.80 6.59 -1.02
CA PHE A 418 -14.79 7.97 -0.55
C PHE A 418 -13.38 8.43 -0.18
N GLY A 419 -12.68 7.70 0.70
CA GLY A 419 -11.39 8.07 1.25
C GLY A 419 -10.29 8.22 0.19
N TYR A 420 -10.22 7.27 -0.77
CA TYR A 420 -9.22 7.30 -1.84
C TYR A 420 -9.64 8.08 -3.09
N GLY A 421 -10.87 8.62 -3.13
CA GLY A 421 -11.41 9.35 -4.27
C GLY A 421 -11.26 8.57 -5.59
N GLU A 422 -10.60 9.18 -6.59
CA GLU A 422 -10.37 8.56 -7.91
C GLU A 422 -9.64 7.21 -7.85
N GLN A 423 -8.78 6.98 -6.85
CA GLN A 423 -8.07 5.71 -6.68
C GLN A 423 -8.91 4.63 -5.98
N GLY A 424 -10.10 4.98 -5.47
CA GLY A 424 -10.97 4.07 -4.72
C GLY A 424 -11.31 2.81 -5.50
N LYS A 425 -11.68 2.93 -6.78
CA LYS A 425 -11.99 1.77 -7.64
C LYS A 425 -10.81 0.80 -7.74
N LYS A 426 -9.60 1.34 -7.95
CA LYS A 426 -8.37 0.54 -8.03
C LYS A 426 -8.07 -0.18 -6.72
N MET A 427 -8.29 0.48 -5.57
CA MET A 427 -8.11 -0.11 -4.25
C MET A 427 -9.11 -1.23 -3.99
N VAL A 428 -10.37 -1.05 -4.41
CA VAL A 428 -11.41 -2.10 -4.34
C VAL A 428 -11.04 -3.29 -5.23
N SER A 429 -10.66 -3.07 -6.49
CA SER A 429 -10.20 -4.14 -7.39
C SER A 429 -9.02 -4.91 -6.79
N LYS A 430 -8.05 -4.22 -6.21
CA LYS A 430 -6.89 -4.84 -5.56
C LYS A 430 -7.30 -5.72 -4.37
N LEU A 431 -8.23 -5.24 -3.53
CA LEU A 431 -8.77 -6.01 -2.41
C LEU A 431 -9.50 -7.27 -2.90
N ASP A 432 -10.40 -7.13 -3.88
CA ASP A 432 -11.17 -8.25 -4.45
C ASP A 432 -10.25 -9.32 -5.06
N ILE A 433 -9.23 -8.91 -5.81
CA ILE A 433 -8.24 -9.83 -6.41
C ILE A 433 -7.44 -10.56 -5.31
N SER A 434 -7.00 -9.84 -4.27
CA SER A 434 -6.29 -10.45 -3.14
C SER A 434 -7.17 -11.45 -2.37
N MET A 435 -8.47 -11.20 -2.25
CA MET A 435 -9.42 -12.14 -1.66
C MET A 435 -9.59 -13.41 -2.49
N ASP A 436 -9.72 -13.32 -3.82
CA ASP A 436 -9.81 -14.50 -4.70
C ASP A 436 -8.54 -15.35 -4.64
N ASN A 437 -7.37 -14.69 -4.58
CA ASN A 437 -6.09 -15.36 -4.43
C ASN A 437 -5.97 -16.11 -3.10
N ALA A 438 -6.32 -15.49 -1.98
CA ALA A 438 -6.28 -16.16 -0.69
C ALA A 438 -7.21 -17.37 -0.67
N LYS A 439 -8.43 -17.24 -1.23
CA LYS A 439 -9.36 -18.36 -1.40
C LYS A 439 -8.78 -19.48 -2.26
N THR A 440 -8.17 -19.12 -3.39
CA THR A 440 -7.53 -20.09 -4.30
C THR A 440 -6.38 -20.82 -3.60
N PHE A 441 -5.48 -20.07 -2.95
CA PHE A 441 -4.38 -20.65 -2.18
C PHE A 441 -4.90 -21.66 -1.16
N GLN A 442 -5.90 -21.28 -0.37
CA GLN A 442 -6.46 -22.15 0.65
C GLN A 442 -7.03 -23.46 0.09
N ALA A 443 -7.63 -23.41 -1.11
CA ALA A 443 -8.18 -24.58 -1.79
C ALA A 443 -7.10 -25.52 -2.35
N ILE A 444 -5.90 -25.02 -2.67
CA ILE A 444 -4.87 -25.80 -3.37
C ILE A 444 -3.63 -26.13 -2.53
N GLN A 445 -3.38 -25.42 -1.41
CA GLN A 445 -2.14 -25.53 -0.63
C GLN A 445 -1.79 -26.96 -0.15
N TYR A 446 -2.76 -27.87 -0.08
CA TYR A 446 -2.58 -29.26 0.33
C TYR A 446 -2.70 -30.28 -0.80
N LEU A 447 -2.95 -29.84 -2.04
CA LEU A 447 -2.95 -30.70 -3.22
C LEU A 447 -1.52 -31.12 -3.60
N SER A 448 -1.37 -32.11 -4.48
CA SER A 448 -0.04 -32.48 -5.00
C SER A 448 0.58 -31.31 -5.77
N PRO A 449 1.92 -31.20 -5.85
CA PRO A 449 2.57 -30.15 -6.62
C PRO A 449 2.10 -30.10 -8.09
N GLU A 450 1.83 -31.25 -8.73
CA GLU A 450 1.29 -31.24 -10.10
C GLU A 450 -0.14 -30.67 -10.15
N GLN A 451 -0.99 -31.06 -9.21
CA GLN A 451 -2.37 -30.54 -9.13
C GLN A 451 -2.39 -29.05 -8.85
N GLN A 452 -1.55 -28.57 -7.93
CA GLN A 452 -1.37 -27.15 -7.66
C GLN A 452 -0.95 -26.39 -8.91
N GLN A 453 0.01 -26.90 -9.67
CA GLN A 453 0.46 -26.26 -10.91
C GLN A 453 -0.66 -26.19 -11.95
N GLN A 454 -1.47 -27.24 -12.06
CA GLN A 454 -2.65 -27.23 -12.95
C GLN A 454 -3.69 -26.19 -12.51
N GLU A 455 -3.99 -26.08 -11.22
CA GLU A 455 -4.93 -25.08 -10.69
C GLU A 455 -4.39 -23.65 -10.84
N LEU A 456 -3.09 -23.43 -10.63
CA LEU A 456 -2.44 -22.16 -10.89
C LEU A 456 -2.57 -21.76 -12.37
N LEU A 457 -2.29 -22.68 -13.29
CA LEU A 457 -2.40 -22.39 -14.73
C LEU A 457 -3.81 -21.94 -15.14
N LYS A 458 -4.86 -22.49 -14.54
CA LYS A 458 -6.25 -22.05 -14.76
C LYS A 458 -6.53 -20.62 -14.29
N LYS A 459 -5.74 -20.10 -13.35
CA LYS A 459 -5.87 -18.76 -12.76
C LYS A 459 -4.94 -17.73 -13.40
N LYS A 460 -4.17 -18.11 -14.41
CA LYS A 460 -3.27 -17.20 -15.13
C LYS A 460 -4.10 -16.16 -15.89
N PRO A 461 -3.86 -14.85 -15.69
CA PRO A 461 -4.64 -13.80 -16.35
C PRO A 461 -4.28 -13.68 -17.84
N GLU A 462 -5.25 -13.23 -18.63
CA GLU A 462 -5.10 -12.98 -20.07
C GLU A 462 -4.98 -11.48 -20.38
N VAL A 463 -4.27 -11.10 -21.45
CA VAL A 463 -3.96 -9.68 -21.76
C VAL A 463 -5.21 -8.79 -21.88
N ASN A 464 -6.34 -9.37 -22.26
CA ASN A 464 -7.62 -8.67 -22.42
C ASN A 464 -8.47 -8.62 -21.14
N ASP A 465 -7.98 -9.18 -20.02
CA ASP A 465 -8.68 -9.16 -18.76
C ASP A 465 -8.78 -7.72 -18.20
N PRO A 466 -9.96 -7.35 -17.64
CA PRO A 466 -10.04 -6.18 -16.77
C PRO A 466 -9.02 -6.29 -15.64
N ASP A 467 -8.35 -5.18 -15.34
CA ASP A 467 -7.30 -5.08 -14.32
C ASP A 467 -6.14 -6.08 -14.51
N TYR A 468 -5.81 -6.44 -15.76
CA TYR A 468 -4.75 -7.42 -16.10
C TYR A 468 -3.45 -7.24 -15.30
N ALA A 469 -2.94 -6.02 -15.18
CA ALA A 469 -1.71 -5.75 -14.43
C ALA A 469 -1.82 -6.12 -12.94
N LEU A 470 -2.96 -5.82 -12.29
CA LEU A 470 -3.20 -6.19 -10.90
C LEU A 470 -3.36 -7.71 -10.74
N LYS A 471 -4.08 -8.35 -11.67
CA LYS A 471 -4.24 -9.81 -11.69
C LYS A 471 -2.91 -10.53 -11.91
N LEU A 472 -2.03 -10.00 -12.75
CA LEU A 472 -0.71 -10.58 -13.02
C LEU A 472 0.20 -10.49 -11.79
N GLU A 473 0.23 -9.33 -11.12
CA GLU A 473 0.94 -9.16 -9.85
C GLU A 473 0.40 -10.15 -8.80
N ALA A 474 -0.92 -10.26 -8.69
CA ALA A 474 -1.58 -11.17 -7.78
C ALA A 474 -1.24 -12.63 -8.10
N TYR A 475 -1.29 -13.04 -9.37
CA TYR A 475 -0.90 -14.39 -9.80
C TYR A 475 0.54 -14.74 -9.37
N GLY A 476 1.48 -13.80 -9.54
CA GLY A 476 2.85 -13.94 -9.04
C GLY A 476 2.93 -14.17 -7.53
N LYS A 477 2.15 -13.41 -6.75
CA LYS A 477 2.05 -13.60 -5.28
C LYS A 477 1.47 -14.95 -4.91
N LEU A 478 0.41 -15.39 -5.58
CA LEU A 478 -0.21 -16.69 -5.36
C LEU A 478 0.79 -17.82 -5.65
N SER A 479 1.50 -17.77 -6.78
CA SER A 479 2.54 -18.75 -7.11
C SER A 479 3.67 -18.78 -6.08
N SER A 480 4.13 -17.62 -5.61
CA SER A 480 5.14 -17.54 -4.55
C SER A 480 4.63 -18.10 -3.23
N LEU A 481 3.38 -17.85 -2.88
CA LEU A 481 2.76 -18.36 -1.67
C LEU A 481 2.63 -19.89 -1.70
N VAL A 482 2.21 -20.46 -2.82
CA VAL A 482 2.20 -21.93 -3.04
C VAL A 482 3.61 -22.51 -2.91
N SER A 483 4.61 -21.90 -3.54
CA SER A 483 6.02 -22.36 -3.44
C SER A 483 6.50 -22.38 -1.99
N ARG A 484 6.29 -21.29 -1.24
CA ARG A 484 6.67 -21.20 0.18
C ARG A 484 5.93 -22.21 1.05
N SER A 485 4.66 -22.45 0.76
CA SER A 485 3.86 -23.47 1.45
C SER A 485 4.44 -24.86 1.22
N ASN A 486 4.76 -25.21 -0.03
CA ASN A 486 5.39 -26.49 -0.38
C ASN A 486 6.75 -26.68 0.28
N GLU A 487 7.60 -25.65 0.29
CA GLU A 487 8.89 -25.69 0.99
C GLU A 487 8.71 -25.94 2.50
N THR A 488 7.69 -25.32 3.11
CA THR A 488 7.38 -25.49 4.53
C THR A 488 6.88 -26.90 4.82
N ILE A 489 5.96 -27.41 4.00
CA ILE A 489 5.43 -28.79 4.12
C ILE A 489 6.56 -29.80 3.92
N GLN A 490 7.43 -29.59 2.93
CA GLN A 490 8.57 -30.48 2.68
C GLN A 490 9.55 -30.45 3.85
N ALA A 491 9.87 -29.28 4.40
CA ALA A 491 10.73 -29.18 5.57
C ALA A 491 10.14 -29.89 6.80
N GLN A 492 8.82 -29.83 7.00
CA GLN A 492 8.13 -30.59 8.04
C GLN A 492 8.23 -32.10 7.82
N ARG A 493 8.05 -32.57 6.57
CA ARG A 493 8.23 -33.98 6.21
C ARG A 493 9.66 -34.44 6.44
N ASP A 494 10.65 -33.68 5.97
CA ASP A 494 12.07 -34.00 6.14
C ASP A 494 12.44 -34.09 7.64
N SER A 495 11.90 -33.19 8.47
CA SER A 495 12.09 -33.24 9.92
C SER A 495 11.42 -34.45 10.57
N ARG A 496 10.20 -34.82 10.15
CA ARG A 496 9.55 -36.06 10.60
C ARG A 496 10.38 -37.29 10.24
N ARG A 497 10.83 -37.38 8.98
CA ARG A 497 11.69 -38.48 8.50
C ARG A 497 12.97 -38.61 9.32
N PHE A 498 13.63 -37.50 9.61
CA PHE A 498 14.81 -37.48 10.46
C PHE A 498 14.50 -38.00 11.88
N ASN A 499 13.41 -37.53 12.49
CA ASN A 499 13.00 -37.96 13.83
C ASN A 499 12.60 -39.45 13.88
N GLU A 500 11.97 -39.97 12.83
CA GLU A 500 11.68 -41.40 12.70
C GLU A 500 12.97 -42.22 12.64
N ALA A 501 13.92 -41.81 11.78
CA ALA A 501 15.21 -42.48 11.67
C ALA A 501 15.98 -42.45 13.01
N LEU A 502 15.92 -41.32 13.72
CA LEU A 502 16.45 -41.17 15.08
C LEU A 502 15.81 -42.18 16.05
N SER A 503 14.49 -42.35 15.99
CA SER A 503 13.76 -43.30 16.86
C SER A 503 14.00 -44.76 16.51
N MET A 504 14.19 -45.09 15.23
CA MET A 504 14.33 -46.46 14.73
C MET A 504 15.78 -46.92 14.61
N GLY A 505 16.76 -46.01 14.71
CA GLY A 505 18.18 -46.31 14.51
C GLY A 505 18.55 -46.59 13.05
N GLU A 506 17.86 -45.93 12.11
CA GLU A 506 18.11 -46.09 10.67
C GLU A 506 19.18 -45.10 10.19
N LYS A 507 20.23 -45.61 9.54
CA LYS A 507 21.29 -44.78 8.95
C LYS A 507 20.80 -44.07 7.69
N LEU A 508 20.86 -42.74 7.73
CA LEU A 508 20.49 -41.84 6.64
C LEU A 508 21.69 -41.49 5.78
N ASP A 509 21.45 -41.10 4.53
CA ASP A 509 22.50 -40.62 3.63
C ASP A 509 23.09 -39.28 4.13
N PRO A 510 24.38 -39.23 4.49
CA PRO A 510 25.06 -38.00 4.92
C PRO A 510 25.16 -36.92 3.84
N ALA A 511 25.07 -37.28 2.56
CA ALA A 511 25.10 -36.33 1.46
C ALA A 511 23.74 -35.63 1.23
N ASN A 512 22.66 -36.11 1.87
CA ASN A 512 21.33 -35.54 1.72
C ASN A 512 21.21 -34.22 2.51
N LYS A 513 21.18 -33.10 1.78
CA LYS A 513 21.10 -31.76 2.37
C LYS A 513 19.86 -31.53 3.23
N SER A 514 18.73 -32.15 2.90
CA SER A 514 17.51 -32.06 3.72
C SER A 514 17.68 -32.77 5.06
N MET A 515 18.28 -33.96 5.07
CA MET A 515 18.57 -34.70 6.32
C MET A 515 19.62 -33.98 7.17
N GLN A 516 20.65 -33.41 6.55
CA GLN A 516 21.63 -32.57 7.24
C GLN A 516 20.96 -31.35 7.88
N LYS A 517 20.08 -30.67 7.14
CA LYS A 517 19.32 -29.51 7.64
C LYS A 517 18.41 -29.92 8.80
N ALA A 518 17.71 -31.05 8.70
CA ALA A 518 16.89 -31.58 9.78
C ALA A 518 17.71 -31.90 11.04
N ALA A 519 18.89 -32.51 10.89
CA ALA A 519 19.82 -32.77 11.98
C ALA A 519 20.25 -31.48 12.68
N ASP A 520 20.58 -30.43 11.91
CA ASP A 520 21.00 -29.13 12.41
C ASP A 520 19.89 -28.39 13.19
N TYR A 521 18.61 -28.67 12.88
CA TYR A 521 17.47 -28.10 13.61
C TYR A 521 17.08 -28.84 14.88
N THR A 522 17.72 -29.98 15.18
CA THR A 522 17.44 -30.68 16.44
C THR A 522 17.87 -29.84 17.65
N GLN A 523 17.12 -29.95 18.75
CA GLN A 523 17.48 -29.27 20.01
C GLN A 523 18.91 -29.64 20.46
N THR A 524 19.29 -30.90 20.25
CA THR A 524 20.63 -31.43 20.49
C THR A 524 21.70 -30.66 19.72
N ALA A 525 21.51 -30.44 18.42
CA ALA A 525 22.47 -29.69 17.59
C ALA A 525 22.53 -28.21 17.99
N GLN A 526 21.39 -27.55 18.23
CA GLN A 526 21.35 -26.13 18.59
C GLN A 526 22.01 -25.83 19.95
N ASN A 527 21.83 -26.74 20.91
CA ASN A 527 22.41 -26.63 22.24
C ASN A 527 23.88 -27.09 22.30
N PHE A 528 24.40 -27.72 21.24
CA PHE A 528 25.75 -28.25 21.23
C PHE A 528 26.81 -27.18 21.48
N ARG A 529 27.65 -27.40 22.47
CA ARG A 529 28.81 -26.56 22.77
C ARG A 529 30.00 -27.48 22.98
N ILE A 530 31.04 -27.31 22.16
CA ILE A 530 32.22 -28.18 22.23
C ILE A 530 32.92 -28.10 23.60
N ASN A 531 32.86 -26.95 24.27
CA ASN A 531 33.48 -26.77 25.60
C ASN A 531 32.60 -27.24 26.77
N ASP A 532 31.39 -27.76 26.51
CA ASP A 532 30.46 -28.26 27.52
C ASP A 532 30.14 -29.74 27.26
N GLY A 533 30.82 -30.62 28.00
CA GLY A 533 30.70 -32.07 27.88
C GLY A 533 29.27 -32.59 28.12
N SER A 534 28.42 -31.86 28.86
CA SER A 534 27.01 -32.26 29.06
C SER A 534 26.19 -32.26 27.77
N THR A 535 26.67 -31.55 26.74
CA THR A 535 25.99 -31.46 25.43
C THR A 535 26.44 -32.53 24.44
N HIS A 536 27.49 -33.30 24.76
CA HIS A 536 28.12 -34.26 23.85
C HIS A 536 27.32 -35.55 23.71
N ASP A 537 26.74 -36.05 24.81
CA ASP A 537 26.00 -37.31 24.86
C ASP A 537 24.86 -37.35 23.84
N GLY A 538 24.09 -36.27 23.77
CA GLY A 538 22.99 -36.16 22.82
C GLY A 538 23.45 -36.21 21.37
N VAL A 539 24.58 -35.55 21.04
CA VAL A 539 25.15 -35.56 19.69
C VAL A 539 25.64 -36.96 19.33
N VAL A 540 26.34 -37.62 20.25
CA VAL A 540 26.84 -38.99 20.05
C VAL A 540 25.69 -39.95 19.80
N GLN A 541 24.61 -39.86 20.57
CA GLN A 541 23.41 -40.68 20.37
C GLN A 541 22.74 -40.41 19.02
N LEU A 542 22.60 -39.13 18.63
CA LEU A 542 22.03 -38.74 17.35
C LEU A 542 22.82 -39.31 16.17
N VAL A 543 24.15 -39.24 16.23
CA VAL A 543 25.05 -39.79 15.20
C VAL A 543 25.02 -41.33 15.21
N ALA A 544 25.00 -41.95 16.39
CA ALA A 544 24.86 -43.40 16.51
C ALA A 544 23.59 -43.91 15.83
N GLN A 545 22.47 -43.20 15.99
CA GLN A 545 21.17 -43.60 15.45
C GLN A 545 21.01 -43.25 13.96
N THR A 546 21.43 -42.05 13.53
CA THR A 546 21.13 -41.53 12.18
C THR A 546 22.32 -41.58 11.21
N GLY A 547 23.55 -41.61 11.72
CA GLY A 547 24.78 -41.48 10.92
C GLY A 547 25.09 -40.05 10.47
N ILE A 548 24.22 -39.07 10.77
CA ILE A 548 24.39 -37.67 10.37
C ILE A 548 25.07 -36.89 11.49
N ILE A 549 26.25 -36.32 11.20
CA ILE A 549 26.92 -35.38 12.12
C ILE A 549 26.38 -33.98 11.84
N PRO A 550 25.79 -33.28 12.83
CA PRO A 550 25.35 -31.91 12.64
C PRO A 550 26.51 -31.00 12.19
N SER A 551 26.24 -30.07 11.29
CA SER A 551 27.26 -29.24 10.64
C SER A 551 28.05 -28.40 11.64
N GLN A 552 27.37 -27.91 12.68
CA GLN A 552 27.96 -27.16 13.78
C GLN A 552 28.98 -27.98 14.59
N VAL A 553 28.78 -29.30 14.71
CA VAL A 553 29.69 -30.21 15.43
C VAL A 553 31.00 -30.35 14.68
N THR A 554 30.93 -30.65 13.38
CA THR A 554 32.09 -30.75 12.49
C THR A 554 32.88 -29.43 12.45
N SER A 555 32.17 -28.29 12.36
CA SER A 555 32.81 -26.97 12.36
C SER A 555 33.54 -26.66 13.67
N GLN A 556 32.95 -26.96 14.83
CA GLN A 556 33.58 -26.71 16.12
C GLN A 556 34.76 -27.66 16.38
N LEU A 557 34.63 -28.94 16.05
CA LEU A 557 35.74 -29.91 16.13
C LEU A 557 36.93 -29.45 15.29
N SER A 558 36.69 -28.98 14.07
CA SER A 558 37.75 -28.45 13.22
C SER A 558 38.42 -27.19 13.76
N ALA A 559 37.68 -26.32 14.44
CA ALA A 559 38.24 -25.12 15.06
C ALA A 559 39.09 -25.48 16.29
N VAL A 560 38.59 -26.40 17.11
CA VAL A 560 39.24 -26.84 18.35
C VAL A 560 40.51 -27.64 18.07
N SER A 561 40.55 -28.48 17.03
CA SER A 561 41.74 -29.30 16.73
C SER A 561 43.01 -28.48 16.45
N ARG A 562 42.86 -27.20 16.11
CA ARG A 562 43.96 -26.25 15.84
C ARG A 562 44.14 -25.20 16.94
N SER A 563 43.35 -25.29 18.00
CA SER A 563 43.39 -24.34 19.12
C SER A 563 44.65 -24.52 19.96
N ARG A 564 45.00 -23.48 20.72
CA ARG A 564 46.04 -23.52 21.76
C ARG A 564 45.48 -23.69 23.18
N SER A 565 44.16 -23.83 23.33
CA SER A 565 43.51 -24.07 24.62
C SER A 565 43.48 -25.58 24.93
N PRO A 566 44.25 -26.08 25.92
CA PRO A 566 44.29 -27.51 26.22
C PRO A 566 42.92 -28.07 26.63
N ASP A 567 42.13 -27.31 27.39
CA ASP A 567 40.81 -27.73 27.86
C ASP A 567 39.81 -27.89 26.72
N ALA A 568 39.76 -26.93 25.79
CA ALA A 568 38.89 -27.03 24.61
C ALA A 568 39.27 -28.25 23.76
N VAL A 569 40.58 -28.46 23.56
CA VAL A 569 41.11 -29.57 22.76
C VAL A 569 40.80 -30.92 23.40
N LYS A 570 40.88 -31.03 24.72
CA LYS A 570 40.50 -32.21 25.49
C LYS A 570 39.03 -32.56 25.32
N GLN A 571 38.14 -31.57 25.40
CA GLN A 571 36.71 -31.77 25.16
C GLN A 571 36.41 -32.18 23.71
N GLY A 572 37.09 -31.56 22.74
CA GLY A 572 36.96 -31.95 21.34
C GLY A 572 37.48 -33.37 21.06
N ALA A 573 38.57 -33.79 21.73
CA ALA A 573 39.12 -35.12 21.59
C ALA A 573 38.20 -36.19 22.20
N ASP A 574 37.63 -35.94 23.37
CA ASP A 574 36.62 -36.83 23.97
C ASP A 574 35.42 -37.02 23.03
N LEU A 575 34.83 -35.92 22.56
CA LEU A 575 33.70 -35.97 21.63
C LEU A 575 34.04 -36.74 20.35
N PHE A 576 35.17 -36.43 19.70
CA PHE A 576 35.58 -37.13 18.48
C PHE A 576 35.72 -38.63 18.73
N ASN A 577 36.32 -39.03 19.85
CA ASN A 577 36.53 -40.43 20.18
C ASN A 577 35.21 -41.17 20.34
N ARG A 578 34.23 -40.53 21.00
CA ARG A 578 32.90 -41.08 21.21
C ARG A 578 32.10 -41.15 19.91
N LEU A 579 32.22 -40.15 19.04
CA LEU A 579 31.64 -40.18 17.69
C LEU A 579 32.25 -41.29 16.85
N TYR A 580 33.58 -41.45 16.91
CA TYR A 580 34.30 -42.51 16.22
C TYR A 580 33.87 -43.90 16.73
N ASP A 581 33.69 -44.08 18.04
CA ASP A 581 33.26 -45.35 18.61
C ASP A 581 31.78 -45.66 18.32
N ALA A 582 30.94 -44.63 18.23
CA ALA A 582 29.53 -44.77 17.90
C ALA A 582 29.28 -45.09 16.42
N ASP A 583 29.96 -44.39 15.52
CA ASP A 583 29.86 -44.61 14.07
C ASP A 583 31.16 -44.17 13.35
N PRO A 584 32.12 -45.09 13.17
CA PRO A 584 33.37 -44.79 12.49
C PRO A 584 33.20 -44.31 11.04
N ALA A 585 32.09 -44.65 10.37
CA ALA A 585 31.87 -44.23 8.99
C ALA A 585 31.55 -42.73 8.91
N SER A 586 30.76 -42.22 9.86
CA SER A 586 30.29 -40.83 9.93
C SER A 586 31.41 -39.80 10.07
N VAL A 587 32.51 -40.14 10.77
CA VAL A 587 33.65 -39.23 10.97
C VAL A 587 34.64 -39.23 9.81
N GLY A 588 34.46 -40.09 8.80
CA GLY A 588 35.44 -40.23 7.73
C GLY A 588 35.46 -39.07 6.74
N ASP A 589 34.39 -38.28 6.66
CA ASP A 589 34.28 -37.09 5.80
C ASP A 589 34.94 -35.86 6.40
N MET A 590 35.48 -35.97 7.63
CA MET A 590 36.20 -34.91 8.30
C MET A 590 37.60 -34.69 7.67
N PRO A 591 38.23 -33.51 7.84
CA PRO A 591 39.60 -33.27 7.36
C PRO A 591 40.63 -34.28 7.91
N LYS A 592 41.53 -34.77 7.05
CA LYS A 592 42.49 -35.84 7.42
C LYS A 592 43.40 -35.49 8.59
N ASP A 593 43.91 -34.26 8.63
CA ASP A 593 44.77 -33.80 9.72
C ASP A 593 44.01 -33.73 11.04
N MET A 594 42.70 -33.43 10.99
CA MET A 594 41.84 -33.42 12.17
C MET A 594 41.60 -34.84 12.69
N GLN A 595 41.29 -35.79 11.81
CA GLN A 595 41.15 -37.20 12.16
C GLN A 595 42.45 -37.75 12.76
N GLY A 596 43.59 -37.50 12.11
CA GLY A 596 44.89 -37.96 12.56
C GLY A 596 45.30 -37.38 13.91
N PHE A 597 45.01 -36.10 14.13
CA PHE A 597 45.21 -35.44 15.41
C PHE A 597 44.43 -36.12 16.53
N TYR A 598 43.09 -36.21 16.40
CA TYR A 598 42.26 -36.76 17.47
C TYR A 598 42.50 -38.26 17.73
N LEU A 599 42.73 -39.05 16.68
CA LEU A 599 43.08 -40.48 16.84
C LEU A 599 44.44 -40.66 17.54
N THR A 600 45.40 -39.77 17.30
CA THR A 600 46.69 -39.77 18.01
C THR A 600 46.51 -39.41 19.49
N VAL A 601 45.69 -38.39 19.79
CA VAL A 601 45.33 -38.05 21.18
C VAL A 601 44.72 -39.25 21.88
N LYS A 602 43.70 -39.89 21.27
CA LYS A 602 43.02 -41.08 21.81
C LYS A 602 44.01 -42.15 22.23
N GLN A 603 44.90 -42.54 21.32
CA GLN A 603 45.82 -43.63 21.60
C GLN A 603 46.86 -43.28 22.68
N LEU A 604 47.43 -42.08 22.64
CA LEU A 604 48.38 -41.66 23.68
C LEU A 604 47.69 -41.70 25.05
N THR A 605 46.44 -41.24 25.14
CA THR A 605 45.62 -41.37 26.35
C THR A 605 45.32 -42.83 26.72
N ASP A 606 44.91 -43.68 25.76
CA ASP A 606 44.64 -45.12 25.97
C ASP A 606 45.89 -45.87 26.47
N SER A 607 47.09 -45.40 26.10
CA SER A 607 48.38 -45.95 26.56
C SER A 607 48.77 -45.51 27.98
N GLY A 608 47.94 -44.72 28.65
CA GLY A 608 48.16 -44.20 30.01
C GLY A 608 48.89 -42.85 30.07
N MET A 609 49.10 -42.16 28.95
CA MET A 609 49.65 -40.79 28.95
C MET A 609 48.64 -39.78 29.47
N ALA A 610 49.10 -38.78 30.22
CA ALA A 610 48.24 -37.69 30.67
C ALA A 610 47.62 -36.96 29.46
N PRO A 611 46.31 -36.62 29.48
CA PRO A 611 45.61 -36.02 28.34
C PRO A 611 46.30 -34.77 27.77
N GLU A 612 46.85 -33.92 28.62
CA GLU A 612 47.50 -32.67 28.22
C GLU A 612 48.81 -32.95 27.46
N SER A 613 49.61 -33.92 27.91
CA SER A 613 50.82 -34.36 27.21
C SER A 613 50.49 -35.11 25.90
N ALA A 614 49.40 -35.89 25.89
CA ALA A 614 48.90 -36.56 24.69
C ALA A 614 48.47 -35.55 23.62
N ILE A 615 47.79 -34.47 24.02
CA ILE A 615 47.38 -33.37 23.14
C ILE A 615 48.60 -32.64 22.56
N GLU A 616 49.55 -32.24 23.40
CA GLU A 616 50.75 -31.52 22.95
C GLU A 616 51.58 -32.37 21.97
N GLN A 617 51.78 -33.65 22.29
CA GLN A 617 52.46 -34.58 21.40
C GLN A 617 51.69 -34.76 20.09
N ALA A 618 50.38 -35.01 20.14
CA ALA A 618 49.57 -35.15 18.93
C ALA A 618 49.60 -33.90 18.04
N GLN A 619 49.61 -32.70 18.64
CA GLN A 619 49.67 -31.43 17.91
C GLN A 619 51.01 -31.25 17.21
N ASN A 620 52.11 -31.60 17.88
CA ASN A 620 53.44 -31.56 17.27
C ASN A 620 53.63 -32.61 16.17
N LEU A 621 53.07 -33.80 16.39
CA LEU A 621 53.11 -34.91 15.45
C LEU A 621 52.24 -34.67 14.21
N THR A 622 51.15 -33.92 14.33
CA THR A 622 50.17 -33.74 13.24
C THR A 622 50.30 -32.38 12.53
N TYR A 623 50.46 -31.30 13.29
CA TYR A 623 50.43 -29.92 12.74
C TYR A 623 51.79 -29.22 12.73
N ASN A 624 52.75 -29.60 13.58
CA ASN A 624 54.06 -28.94 13.70
C ASN A 624 55.25 -29.85 13.35
N GLN A 625 55.15 -30.66 12.29
CA GLN A 625 56.22 -31.60 11.90
C GLN A 625 57.49 -30.89 11.40
N THR A 626 58.63 -31.10 12.09
CA THR A 626 59.95 -30.63 11.66
C THR A 626 60.52 -31.46 10.51
N ASP A 627 61.45 -30.90 9.72
CA ASP A 627 62.11 -31.65 8.64
C ASP A 627 62.91 -32.85 9.15
N ALA A 628 63.45 -32.76 10.37
CA ALA A 628 64.11 -33.86 11.06
C ALA A 628 63.14 -35.01 11.37
N LEU A 629 61.92 -34.71 11.86
CA LEU A 629 60.89 -35.71 12.11
C LEU A 629 60.47 -36.38 10.79
N LYS A 630 60.26 -35.61 9.72
CA LYS A 630 59.90 -36.16 8.39
C LYS A 630 60.97 -37.12 7.86
N ALA A 631 62.26 -36.78 8.01
CA ALA A 631 63.37 -37.65 7.63
C ALA A 631 63.44 -38.93 8.50
N GLN A 632 63.19 -38.81 9.80
CA GLN A 632 63.11 -39.95 10.71
C GLN A 632 61.97 -40.91 10.35
N LEU A 633 60.76 -40.39 10.07
CA LEU A 633 59.61 -41.20 9.67
C LEU A 633 59.89 -41.95 8.37
N ALA A 634 60.49 -41.30 7.37
CA ALA A 634 60.89 -41.95 6.13
C ALA A 634 61.92 -43.08 6.37
N SER A 635 62.86 -42.90 7.30
CA SER A 635 63.79 -43.94 7.72
C SER A 635 63.08 -45.13 8.38
N THR A 636 62.17 -44.86 9.33
CA THR A 636 61.39 -45.91 10.02
C THR A 636 60.57 -46.76 9.06
N GLN A 637 60.00 -46.16 8.01
CA GLN A 637 59.22 -46.89 6.99
C GLN A 637 60.04 -47.95 6.23
N SER A 638 61.37 -47.85 6.23
CA SER A 638 62.25 -48.84 5.60
C SER A 638 62.53 -50.08 6.46
N THR A 639 62.27 -50.00 7.77
CA THR A 639 62.58 -51.05 8.75
C THR A 639 61.72 -52.31 8.57
N LYS A 640 62.22 -53.44 9.05
CA LYS A 640 61.51 -54.74 8.96
C LYS A 640 60.31 -54.77 9.91
N GLU A 641 60.44 -54.14 11.06
CA GLU A 641 59.45 -54.01 12.12
C GLU A 641 58.23 -53.24 11.60
N TYR A 642 58.46 -52.07 10.99
CA TYR A 642 57.39 -51.28 10.37
C TYR A 642 56.61 -52.07 9.31
N LYS A 643 57.32 -52.78 8.41
CA LYS A 643 56.69 -53.60 7.37
C LYS A 643 55.82 -54.71 7.97
N LYS A 644 56.25 -55.32 9.09
CA LYS A 644 55.47 -56.33 9.81
C LYS A 644 54.20 -55.74 10.43
N ASP A 645 54.29 -54.57 11.06
CA ASP A 645 53.13 -53.91 11.67
C ASP A 645 52.13 -53.43 10.63
N ARG A 646 52.60 -52.94 9.47
CA ARG A 646 51.76 -52.61 8.33
C ARG A 646 50.99 -53.82 7.79
N VAL A 647 51.60 -55.00 7.73
CA VAL A 647 50.90 -56.24 7.32
C VAL A 647 49.82 -56.61 8.34
N LYS A 648 50.12 -56.57 9.64
CA LYS A 648 49.10 -56.82 10.68
C LYS A 648 47.94 -55.81 10.63
N ALA A 649 48.23 -54.55 10.31
CA ALA A 649 47.22 -53.52 10.14
C ALA A 649 46.29 -53.84 8.95
N MET A 650 46.87 -54.29 7.84
CA MET A 650 46.16 -54.74 6.65
C MET A 650 45.28 -55.96 6.91
N ASP A 651 45.79 -56.99 7.60
CA ASP A 651 45.02 -58.18 7.96
C ASP A 651 43.82 -57.83 8.84
N SER A 652 43.99 -56.84 9.73
CA SER A 652 42.89 -56.30 10.52
C SER A 652 41.85 -55.55 9.69
N ALA A 653 42.24 -54.93 8.57
CA ALA A 653 41.30 -54.29 7.67
C ALA A 653 40.45 -55.32 6.92
N VAL A 654 41.07 -56.41 6.48
CA VAL A 654 40.39 -57.55 5.85
C VAL A 654 39.40 -58.17 6.83
N SER A 655 39.84 -58.46 8.06
CA SER A 655 38.97 -59.00 9.12
C SER A 655 37.75 -58.11 9.39
N ASN A 656 37.91 -56.79 9.35
CA ASN A 656 36.79 -55.85 9.52
C ASN A 656 35.80 -55.84 8.34
N MET A 657 36.22 -56.24 7.14
CA MET A 657 35.35 -56.39 5.96
C MET A 657 34.71 -57.78 5.87
N SER A 658 35.20 -58.73 6.67
CA SER A 658 34.73 -60.10 6.65
C SER A 658 33.36 -60.25 7.31
N GLN A 659 32.56 -61.18 6.81
CA GLN A 659 31.24 -61.48 7.37
C GLN A 659 31.22 -62.87 8.03
N LEU A 660 30.46 -62.98 9.12
CA LEU A 660 30.28 -64.23 9.84
C LEU A 660 29.63 -65.28 8.92
N PHE A 661 30.20 -66.49 8.86
CA PHE A 661 29.72 -67.59 8.02
C PHE A 661 29.88 -67.41 6.50
N ARG A 662 30.71 -66.46 6.03
CA ARG A 662 31.09 -66.25 4.63
C ARG A 662 32.54 -66.72 4.38
N PHE A 663 32.82 -67.29 3.19
CA PHE A 663 34.20 -67.64 2.78
C PHE A 663 34.85 -66.45 2.10
N ASP A 664 35.72 -65.76 2.83
CA ASP A 664 36.31 -64.49 2.40
C ASP A 664 37.77 -64.62 1.91
N PRO A 665 38.17 -63.80 0.92
CA PRO A 665 39.54 -63.76 0.45
C PRO A 665 40.49 -63.19 1.50
N SER A 666 41.74 -63.63 1.48
CA SER A 666 42.79 -63.13 2.36
C SER A 666 43.63 -62.06 1.66
N ALA A 667 44.24 -61.15 2.43
CA ALA A 667 45.14 -60.14 1.88
C ALA A 667 46.35 -60.78 1.18
N ASP A 668 46.81 -61.94 1.64
CA ASP A 668 47.99 -62.62 1.10
C ASP A 668 47.73 -63.45 -0.17
N ASP A 669 46.47 -63.61 -0.57
CA ASP A 669 46.06 -64.34 -1.77
C ASP A 669 46.82 -63.90 -3.03
N GLN A 670 47.02 -64.83 -3.96
CA GLN A 670 47.68 -64.55 -5.24
C GLN A 670 46.73 -63.99 -6.31
N SER A 671 45.50 -63.63 -5.94
CA SER A 671 44.54 -63.03 -6.86
C SER A 671 44.95 -61.60 -7.27
N PRO A 672 44.63 -61.16 -8.51
CA PRO A 672 44.86 -59.78 -8.94
C PRO A 672 44.19 -58.74 -8.02
N GLU A 673 43.02 -59.07 -7.48
CA GLU A 673 42.23 -58.20 -6.60
C GLU A 673 42.91 -58.04 -5.24
N ALA A 674 43.38 -59.13 -4.62
CA ALA A 674 44.12 -59.07 -3.36
C ALA A 674 45.45 -58.32 -3.52
N ALA A 675 46.16 -58.49 -4.64
CA ALA A 675 47.37 -57.72 -4.93
C ALA A 675 47.10 -56.20 -5.02
N ARG A 676 46.01 -55.79 -5.69
CA ARG A 676 45.59 -54.38 -5.76
C ARG A 676 45.20 -53.82 -4.41
N PHE A 677 44.40 -54.56 -3.64
CA PHE A 677 44.02 -54.19 -2.27
C PHE A 677 45.26 -53.98 -1.40
N ARG A 678 46.21 -54.92 -1.41
CA ARG A 678 47.47 -54.81 -0.66
C ARG A 678 48.23 -53.54 -1.02
N ASN A 679 48.39 -53.25 -2.30
CA ASN A 679 49.16 -52.09 -2.76
C ASN A 679 48.50 -50.77 -2.31
N ASP A 680 47.19 -50.66 -2.46
CA ASP A 680 46.42 -49.49 -2.03
C ASP A 680 46.49 -49.31 -0.51
N TYR A 681 46.28 -50.39 0.25
CA TYR A 681 46.35 -50.37 1.70
C TYR A 681 47.73 -49.93 2.17
N GLN A 682 48.79 -50.53 1.63
CA GLN A 682 50.17 -50.20 2.03
C GLN A 682 50.52 -48.74 1.73
N ALA A 683 50.17 -48.24 0.55
CA ALA A 683 50.42 -46.85 0.18
C ALA A 683 49.65 -45.89 1.10
N LEU A 684 48.40 -46.20 1.41
CA LEU A 684 47.57 -45.36 2.27
C LEU A 684 48.02 -45.40 3.72
N TYR A 685 48.42 -46.57 4.22
CA TYR A 685 49.03 -46.73 5.54
C TYR A 685 50.31 -45.90 5.66
N ASP A 686 51.17 -45.92 4.64
CA ASP A 686 52.42 -45.12 4.63
C ASP A 686 52.15 -43.60 4.60
N ILE A 687 51.05 -43.16 3.99
CA ILE A 687 50.60 -41.76 4.05
C ILE A 687 50.07 -41.43 5.44
N ASN A 688 49.12 -42.21 5.95
CA ASN A 688 48.50 -41.96 7.26
C ASN A 688 49.52 -42.05 8.40
N TYR A 689 50.51 -42.95 8.31
CA TYR A 689 51.62 -43.03 9.25
C TYR A 689 52.44 -41.76 9.29
N ARG A 690 52.64 -41.08 8.16
CA ARG A 690 53.28 -39.76 8.14
C ARG A 690 52.33 -38.68 8.64
N THR A 691 51.04 -38.72 8.29
CA THR A 691 50.03 -37.76 8.77
C THR A 691 49.87 -37.79 10.29
N THR A 692 49.98 -38.97 10.92
CA THR A 692 49.91 -39.15 12.38
C THR A 692 51.27 -38.99 13.07
N GLY A 693 52.29 -38.49 12.37
CA GLY A 693 53.63 -38.25 12.91
C GLY A 693 54.38 -39.51 13.35
N GLY A 694 54.11 -40.66 12.72
CA GLY A 694 54.75 -41.94 13.02
C GLY A 694 53.96 -42.83 13.95
N ASN A 695 52.70 -42.51 14.18
CA ASN A 695 51.87 -43.29 15.06
C ASN A 695 51.18 -44.45 14.31
N ALA A 696 51.64 -45.68 14.54
CA ALA A 696 51.19 -46.90 13.86
C ALA A 696 49.72 -47.25 14.12
N ASP A 697 49.22 -47.17 15.35
CA ASP A 697 47.83 -47.57 15.64
C ASP A 697 46.83 -46.51 15.13
N ALA A 698 47.15 -45.22 15.26
CA ALA A 698 46.36 -44.16 14.63
C ALA A 698 46.36 -44.30 13.10
N ALA A 699 47.51 -44.60 12.50
CA ALA A 699 47.63 -44.86 11.06
C ALA A 699 46.81 -46.07 10.63
N LYS A 700 46.82 -47.17 11.39
CA LYS A 700 45.97 -48.35 11.17
C LYS A 700 44.50 -47.97 11.18
N LYS A 701 44.02 -47.28 12.22
CA LYS A 701 42.61 -46.87 12.36
C LYS A 701 42.15 -45.97 11.20
N MET A 702 42.94 -44.94 10.85
CA MET A 702 42.67 -44.07 9.70
C MET A 702 42.66 -44.85 8.39
N THR A 703 43.62 -45.76 8.20
CA THR A 703 43.74 -46.52 6.96
C THR A 703 42.60 -47.49 6.80
N ASN A 704 42.21 -48.23 7.85
CA ASN A 704 41.06 -49.13 7.80
C ASN A 704 39.78 -48.38 7.44
N GLN A 705 39.56 -47.23 8.04
CA GLN A 705 38.41 -46.38 7.76
C GLN A 705 38.40 -45.84 6.33
N GLN A 706 39.55 -45.35 5.84
CA GLN A 706 39.65 -44.81 4.47
C GLN A 706 39.56 -45.91 3.40
N ILE A 707 40.12 -47.09 3.68
CA ILE A 707 40.04 -48.24 2.77
C ILE A 707 38.59 -48.73 2.72
N ALA A 708 37.86 -48.80 3.84
CA ALA A 708 36.46 -49.23 3.87
C ALA A 708 35.50 -48.38 2.99
N ARG A 709 35.91 -47.16 2.59
CA ARG A 709 35.15 -46.29 1.66
C ARG A 709 35.33 -46.66 0.20
N THR A 710 36.40 -47.36 -0.13
CA THR A 710 36.79 -47.64 -1.51
C THR A 710 37.08 -49.11 -1.72
N TRP A 711 36.99 -49.96 -0.71
CA TRP A 711 37.21 -51.38 -0.79
C TRP A 711 36.24 -52.08 0.15
N SER A 712 35.63 -53.14 -0.35
CA SER A 712 34.88 -54.09 0.45
C SER A 712 35.08 -55.49 -0.12
N ILE A 713 34.73 -56.49 0.67
CA ILE A 713 34.51 -57.84 0.20
C ILE A 713 33.04 -57.92 -0.23
N SER A 714 32.82 -57.88 -1.53
CA SER A 714 31.49 -57.79 -2.13
C SER A 714 31.05 -59.14 -2.71
N GLU A 715 29.76 -59.43 -2.58
CA GLU A 715 29.09 -60.56 -3.22
C GLU A 715 28.20 -60.11 -4.39
N VAL A 716 28.28 -58.85 -4.81
CA VAL A 716 27.43 -58.30 -5.87
C VAL A 716 27.52 -59.09 -7.17
N ASN A 717 28.67 -59.71 -7.44
CA ASN A 717 28.88 -60.57 -8.61
C ASN A 717 28.70 -62.08 -8.33
N GLY A 718 28.07 -62.44 -7.20
CA GLY A 718 27.68 -63.80 -6.83
C GLY A 718 28.62 -64.54 -5.87
N GLY A 719 29.86 -64.08 -5.67
CA GLY A 719 30.79 -64.67 -4.70
C GLY A 719 31.73 -63.64 -4.10
N ALA A 720 32.10 -63.84 -2.83
CA ALA A 720 32.89 -62.92 -2.04
C ALA A 720 34.28 -62.67 -2.64
N LYS A 721 34.53 -61.44 -3.10
CA LYS A 721 35.81 -61.02 -3.67
C LYS A 721 36.14 -59.59 -3.23
N PHE A 722 37.44 -59.28 -3.13
CA PHE A 722 37.87 -57.90 -2.97
C PHE A 722 37.45 -57.08 -4.20
N MET A 723 36.72 -56.00 -3.96
CA MET A 723 36.28 -55.10 -5.01
C MET A 723 36.61 -53.66 -4.63
N LYS A 724 37.44 -53.01 -5.45
CA LYS A 724 37.68 -51.57 -5.35
C LYS A 724 36.44 -50.83 -5.83
N TYR A 725 36.02 -49.81 -5.10
CA TYR A 725 34.76 -49.11 -5.28
C TYR A 725 33.56 -50.04 -5.22
N ALA A 726 33.59 -51.07 -4.35
CA ALA A 726 32.42 -51.92 -4.13
C ALA A 726 31.14 -51.08 -3.87
N PRO A 727 29.98 -51.46 -4.41
CA PRO A 727 28.72 -50.74 -4.14
C PRO A 727 28.44 -50.56 -2.65
N GLU A 728 28.73 -51.58 -1.84
CA GLU A 728 28.54 -51.57 -0.40
C GLU A 728 29.52 -50.63 0.34
N ALA A 729 30.66 -50.30 -0.28
CA ALA A 729 31.62 -49.34 0.24
C ALA A 729 31.25 -47.89 -0.14
N LEU A 730 30.77 -47.67 -1.37
CA LEU A 730 30.38 -46.34 -1.87
C LEU A 730 29.00 -45.89 -1.38
N TYR A 731 28.11 -46.84 -1.10
CA TYR A 731 26.71 -46.60 -0.74
C TYR A 731 26.37 -47.28 0.59
N ASN A 732 27.13 -46.99 1.65
CA ASN A 732 27.08 -47.69 2.95
C ASN A 732 25.86 -47.34 3.84
N TYR A 733 24.75 -46.93 3.24
CA TYR A 733 23.49 -46.55 3.89
C TYR A 733 22.34 -47.44 3.38
N GLY A 734 21.17 -47.34 4.01
CA GLY A 734 20.00 -48.14 3.63
C GLY A 734 20.02 -49.59 4.16
N PRO A 735 19.02 -50.42 3.77
CA PRO A 735 18.85 -51.77 4.30
C PRO A 735 19.99 -52.72 3.91
N SER A 736 20.48 -53.54 4.83
CA SER A 736 21.61 -54.45 4.54
C SER A 736 21.38 -55.30 3.28
N GLY A 737 22.36 -55.31 2.36
CA GLY A 737 22.34 -56.10 1.13
C GLY A 737 21.51 -55.54 -0.02
N TRP A 738 20.93 -54.34 0.11
CA TRP A 738 20.05 -53.76 -0.91
C TRP A 738 20.72 -53.58 -2.28
N GLN A 739 22.02 -53.25 -2.33
CA GLN A 739 22.77 -53.05 -3.57
C GLN A 739 22.91 -54.36 -4.35
N ALA A 740 23.24 -55.44 -3.65
CA ALA A 740 23.35 -56.77 -4.26
C ALA A 740 21.97 -57.28 -4.72
N ALA A 741 20.91 -57.02 -3.95
CA ALA A 741 19.54 -57.34 -4.34
C ALA A 741 19.10 -56.54 -5.59
N GLN A 742 19.32 -55.23 -5.61
CA GLN A 742 19.00 -54.38 -6.77
C GLN A 742 19.77 -54.80 -8.02
N TRP A 743 21.07 -55.08 -7.89
CA TRP A 743 21.86 -55.55 -9.03
C TRP A 743 21.38 -56.92 -9.53
N LYS A 744 20.98 -57.83 -8.62
CA LYS A 744 20.42 -59.13 -9.01
C LYS A 744 19.15 -58.97 -9.85
N GLU A 745 18.24 -58.10 -9.42
CA GLU A 745 17.01 -57.78 -10.17
C GLU A 745 17.32 -57.18 -11.55
N GLU A 746 18.25 -56.20 -11.61
CA GLU A 746 18.66 -55.58 -12.87
C GLU A 746 19.35 -56.57 -13.80
N LYS A 747 20.23 -57.41 -13.27
CA LYS A 747 20.92 -58.50 -13.99
C LYS A 747 19.91 -59.45 -14.61
N GLU A 748 18.91 -59.90 -13.85
CA GLU A 748 17.83 -60.76 -14.37
C GLU A 748 17.03 -60.04 -15.47
N ARG A 749 16.69 -58.76 -15.28
CA ARG A 749 15.99 -57.97 -16.30
C ARG A 749 16.80 -57.82 -17.59
N LEU A 750 18.12 -57.58 -17.51
CA LEU A 750 18.96 -57.44 -18.70
C LEU A 750 19.17 -58.78 -19.42
N MET A 751 19.36 -59.87 -18.67
CA MET A 751 19.58 -61.20 -19.25
C MET A 751 18.32 -61.78 -19.89
N TYR A 752 17.14 -61.54 -19.31
CA TYR A 752 15.91 -62.25 -19.69
C TYR A 752 14.81 -61.32 -20.23
N GLY A 753 14.89 -60.02 -19.92
CA GLY A 753 13.83 -59.02 -20.14
C GLY A 753 12.61 -59.23 -19.25
N ASP A 754 11.59 -58.40 -19.44
CA ASP A 754 10.32 -58.54 -18.72
C ASP A 754 9.49 -59.70 -19.31
N ARG A 755 9.29 -60.82 -18.60
CA ARG A 755 8.32 -61.87 -18.99
C ARG A 755 7.20 -62.02 -17.96
N LYS A 756 5.96 -62.11 -18.47
CA LYS A 756 4.72 -62.29 -17.71
C LYS A 756 4.06 -63.68 -17.91
N GLU A 757 4.66 -64.57 -18.69
CA GLU A 757 4.04 -65.85 -19.14
C GLU A 757 4.85 -67.07 -18.70
N THR A 758 4.16 -68.18 -18.40
CA THR A 758 4.75 -69.48 -17.96
C THR A 758 4.92 -70.41 -19.15
N ILE A 759 6.10 -71.02 -19.32
CA ILE A 759 6.36 -72.01 -20.37
C ILE A 759 6.41 -73.41 -19.77
N THR A 760 5.68 -74.32 -20.40
CA THR A 760 5.58 -75.73 -20.02
C THR A 760 6.40 -76.56 -21.01
N THR A 761 7.48 -77.24 -20.59
CA THR A 761 8.32 -78.07 -21.48
C THR A 761 8.26 -79.55 -21.13
N SER A 762 8.26 -80.41 -22.15
CA SER A 762 8.15 -81.87 -21.99
C SER A 762 9.52 -82.52 -21.75
N PRO A 763 9.61 -83.59 -20.92
CA PRO A 763 10.87 -84.29 -20.65
C PRO A 763 11.62 -84.77 -21.91
N THR A 764 10.86 -85.08 -22.98
CA THR A 764 11.38 -85.56 -24.27
C THR A 764 12.22 -84.50 -25.01
N GLN A 765 11.91 -83.22 -24.84
CA GLN A 765 12.68 -82.11 -25.43
C GLN A 765 13.97 -81.81 -24.66
N LEU A 766 14.10 -82.28 -23.43
CA LEU A 766 15.29 -82.10 -22.57
C LEU A 766 16.26 -83.31 -22.62
N GLY A 767 16.02 -84.29 -23.50
CA GLY A 767 16.92 -85.43 -23.69
C GLY A 767 16.82 -86.54 -22.63
N ILE A 768 15.83 -86.48 -21.72
CA ILE A 768 15.58 -87.53 -20.72
C ILE A 768 14.81 -88.66 -21.40
N THR A 769 15.46 -89.80 -21.66
CA THR A 769 14.91 -90.91 -22.45
C THR A 769 14.47 -92.14 -21.65
N SER A 770 14.48 -92.10 -20.30
CA SER A 770 13.84 -93.16 -19.51
C SER A 770 13.35 -92.70 -18.13
N GLY A 771 12.10 -93.05 -17.80
CA GLY A 771 11.42 -92.75 -16.54
C GLY A 771 10.32 -91.67 -16.67
N ASN A 772 9.18 -91.87 -15.98
CA ASN A 772 8.11 -90.87 -15.85
C ASN A 772 8.63 -89.63 -15.10
N ALA A 773 9.25 -88.70 -15.82
CA ALA A 773 9.63 -87.40 -15.29
C ALA A 773 8.44 -86.43 -15.44
N PRO A 774 8.07 -85.67 -14.39
CA PRO A 774 7.03 -84.66 -14.48
C PRO A 774 7.42 -83.54 -15.45
N VAL A 775 6.41 -82.91 -16.05
CA VAL A 775 6.54 -81.74 -16.92
C VAL A 775 7.20 -80.60 -16.14
N VAL A 776 8.22 -79.96 -16.73
CA VAL A 776 8.93 -78.86 -16.08
C VAL A 776 8.27 -77.55 -16.53
N GLU A 777 7.61 -76.88 -15.58
CA GLU A 777 7.12 -75.52 -15.76
C GLU A 777 8.23 -74.54 -15.40
N THR A 778 8.64 -73.69 -16.35
CA THR A 778 9.64 -72.66 -16.14
C THR A 778 9.09 -71.29 -16.49
N LYS A 779 9.35 -70.32 -15.60
CA LYS A 779 9.11 -68.90 -15.85
C LYS A 779 10.36 -68.20 -16.40
N THR A 780 11.49 -68.90 -16.47
CA THR A 780 12.79 -68.34 -16.86
C THR A 780 12.93 -68.37 -18.39
N PRO A 781 13.06 -67.21 -19.06
CA PRO A 781 13.30 -67.12 -20.50
C PRO A 781 14.61 -67.76 -20.95
N GLU A 782 14.71 -68.08 -22.24
CA GLU A 782 16.03 -68.26 -22.86
C GLU A 782 16.83 -66.97 -22.68
N SER A 783 18.07 -67.10 -22.21
CA SER A 783 18.95 -65.95 -21.98
C SER A 783 19.15 -65.20 -23.30
N ARG A 784 18.93 -63.89 -23.28
CA ARG A 784 19.22 -62.99 -24.41
C ARG A 784 20.72 -62.79 -24.62
N ILE A 785 21.53 -63.26 -23.67
CA ILE A 785 22.96 -63.02 -23.58
C ILE A 785 23.67 -64.37 -23.41
N GLY A 786 24.67 -64.65 -24.23
CA GLY A 786 25.43 -65.92 -24.23
C GLY A 786 26.43 -66.07 -23.07
N GLY A 787 26.25 -65.35 -21.95
CA GLY A 787 27.16 -65.33 -20.81
C GLY A 787 26.52 -64.72 -19.57
N GLU A 788 27.27 -64.65 -18.47
CA GLU A 788 26.82 -64.04 -17.22
C GLU A 788 27.17 -62.56 -17.15
N LEU A 789 26.24 -61.74 -16.69
CA LEU A 789 26.52 -60.32 -16.42
C LEU A 789 27.19 -60.13 -15.05
N GLU A 790 28.18 -59.26 -15.02
CA GLU A 790 28.84 -58.78 -13.79
C GLU A 790 29.10 -57.28 -13.88
N ILE A 791 29.14 -56.61 -12.74
CA ILE A 791 29.58 -55.22 -12.66
C ILE A 791 31.08 -55.14 -12.39
N THR A 792 31.77 -54.28 -13.12
CA THR A 792 33.20 -54.04 -12.93
C THR A 792 33.45 -52.55 -12.69
N PRO A 793 34.20 -52.18 -11.64
CA PRO A 793 34.60 -50.81 -11.38
C PRO A 793 35.69 -50.38 -12.37
N ASP A 794 35.57 -49.18 -12.92
CA ASP A 794 36.56 -48.59 -13.84
C ASP A 794 36.91 -47.14 -13.46
N VAL A 795 37.61 -46.43 -14.35
CA VAL A 795 38.05 -45.05 -14.12
C VAL A 795 36.87 -44.09 -13.92
N LEU A 796 35.70 -44.37 -14.51
CA LEU A 796 34.51 -43.56 -14.37
C LEU A 796 33.78 -43.86 -13.06
N THR A 797 33.81 -45.10 -12.56
CA THR A 797 33.23 -45.48 -11.26
C THR A 797 33.76 -44.61 -10.13
N ALA A 798 35.06 -44.35 -10.10
CA ALA A 798 35.68 -43.48 -9.09
C ALA A 798 35.19 -42.02 -9.13
N ARG A 799 34.61 -41.57 -10.26
CA ARG A 799 34.17 -40.19 -10.47
C ARG A 799 32.65 -40.03 -10.42
N GLN A 800 31.91 -41.03 -10.88
CA GLN A 800 30.47 -40.95 -11.15
C GLN A 800 29.65 -41.95 -10.33
N GLY A 801 30.30 -42.96 -9.75
CA GLY A 801 29.68 -44.02 -8.95
C GLY A 801 28.95 -45.08 -9.77
N ASP A 802 29.11 -45.07 -11.10
CA ASP A 802 28.50 -46.06 -11.99
C ASP A 802 29.51 -47.14 -12.41
N TYR A 803 29.02 -48.34 -12.65
CA TYR A 803 29.81 -49.53 -12.91
C TYR A 803 29.64 -49.97 -14.35
N ALA A 804 30.73 -50.35 -15.01
CA ALA A 804 30.65 -50.99 -16.31
C ALA A 804 29.96 -52.35 -16.17
N ILE A 805 28.96 -52.62 -17.01
CA ILE A 805 28.37 -53.96 -17.11
C ILE A 805 29.21 -54.76 -18.10
N MET A 806 29.69 -55.92 -17.66
CA MET A 806 30.52 -56.83 -18.43
C MET A 806 29.79 -58.15 -18.64
N VAL A 807 30.03 -58.80 -19.78
CA VAL A 807 29.56 -60.15 -20.07
C VAL A 807 30.74 -61.10 -19.93
N ARG A 808 30.64 -62.04 -18.99
CA ARG A 808 31.57 -63.16 -18.81
C ARG A 808 31.05 -64.36 -19.59
N MET A 809 31.80 -64.82 -20.58
CA MET A 809 31.49 -65.97 -21.40
C MET A 809 32.50 -67.08 -21.17
N LYS A 810 32.06 -68.34 -21.23
CA LYS A 810 32.94 -69.52 -21.28
C LYS A 810 32.85 -70.13 -22.68
N ASP A 811 34.00 -70.36 -23.29
CA ASP A 811 34.04 -71.12 -24.54
C ASP A 811 33.90 -72.63 -24.29
N LYS A 812 33.94 -73.43 -25.37
CA LYS A 812 33.77 -74.89 -25.32
C LYS A 812 34.88 -75.61 -24.54
N ASP A 813 36.03 -74.96 -24.38
CA ASP A 813 37.20 -75.49 -23.67
C ASP A 813 37.25 -74.99 -22.21
N GLY A 814 36.25 -74.20 -21.79
CA GLY A 814 36.13 -73.65 -20.44
C GLY A 814 36.99 -72.41 -20.19
N ILE A 815 37.54 -71.80 -21.24
CA ILE A 815 38.33 -70.56 -21.13
C ILE A 815 37.37 -69.38 -20.97
N GLU A 816 37.60 -68.57 -19.94
CA GLU A 816 36.79 -67.40 -19.63
C GLU A 816 37.22 -66.18 -20.46
N SER A 817 36.25 -65.48 -21.06
CA SER A 817 36.44 -64.17 -21.69
C SER A 817 35.46 -63.17 -21.10
N VAL A 818 35.91 -61.93 -20.90
CA VAL A 818 35.11 -60.84 -20.33
C VAL A 818 35.13 -59.66 -21.30
N GLN A 819 33.96 -59.20 -21.74
CA GLN A 819 33.83 -58.07 -22.66
C GLN A 819 32.74 -57.08 -22.19
N PRO A 820 32.82 -55.79 -22.56
CA PRO A 820 31.78 -54.82 -22.20
C PRO A 820 30.42 -55.22 -22.79
N PHE A 821 29.36 -55.03 -22.01
CA PHE A 821 28.00 -55.17 -22.48
C PHE A 821 27.54 -53.87 -23.15
N PHE A 822 26.97 -53.96 -24.35
CA PHE A 822 26.53 -52.80 -25.13
C PHE A 822 25.03 -52.81 -25.34
N ASP A 823 24.42 -51.62 -25.41
CA ASP A 823 23.03 -51.47 -25.80
C ASP A 823 22.83 -51.66 -27.32
N LYS A 824 21.57 -51.61 -27.77
CA LYS A 824 21.20 -51.70 -29.19
C LYS A 824 21.79 -50.61 -30.10
N TYR A 825 22.37 -49.56 -29.53
CA TYR A 825 23.02 -48.46 -30.24
C TYR A 825 24.54 -48.51 -30.15
N GLY A 826 25.11 -49.60 -29.60
CA GLY A 826 26.56 -49.77 -29.46
C GLY A 826 27.18 -48.95 -28.33
N ARG A 827 26.39 -48.44 -27.37
CA ARG A 827 26.91 -47.72 -26.20
C ARG A 827 27.11 -48.69 -25.05
N GLN A 828 28.25 -48.58 -24.36
CA GLN A 828 28.54 -49.45 -23.23
C GLN A 828 27.53 -49.21 -22.11
N MET A 829 26.89 -50.28 -21.67
CA MET A 829 25.92 -50.26 -20.58
C MET A 829 26.63 -50.11 -19.24
N ARG A 830 26.03 -49.31 -18.37
CA ARG A 830 26.53 -49.04 -17.02
C ARG A 830 25.39 -49.12 -16.03
N TRP A 831 25.71 -49.55 -14.81
CA TRP A 831 24.75 -49.66 -13.72
C TRP A 831 25.16 -48.72 -12.58
N LYS A 832 24.19 -48.04 -11.98
CA LYS A 832 24.43 -47.20 -10.81
C LYS A 832 23.46 -47.62 -9.71
N PRO A 833 23.94 -48.02 -8.52
CA PRO A 833 23.08 -48.26 -7.38
C PRO A 833 22.29 -47.00 -7.05
N SER A 834 21.00 -47.17 -6.78
CA SER A 834 20.13 -46.07 -6.35
C SER A 834 19.10 -46.61 -5.38
N LEU A 835 19.21 -46.25 -4.10
CA LEU A 835 18.28 -46.72 -3.09
C LEU A 835 16.87 -46.21 -3.38
N GLU A 836 16.75 -44.97 -3.83
CA GLU A 836 15.48 -44.32 -4.19
C GLU A 836 14.78 -45.02 -5.37
N ASP A 837 15.55 -45.56 -6.32
CA ASP A 837 15.01 -46.31 -7.46
C ASP A 837 14.84 -47.80 -7.18
N TRP A 838 15.27 -48.30 -6.02
CA TRP A 838 15.08 -49.70 -5.65
C TRP A 838 13.61 -49.94 -5.28
N ASP A 839 12.91 -50.75 -6.08
CA ASP A 839 11.46 -50.94 -6.01
C ASP A 839 10.92 -51.23 -4.59
N PRO A 840 11.54 -52.10 -3.78
CA PRO A 840 11.11 -52.31 -2.38
C PRO A 840 11.19 -51.04 -1.54
N TYR A 841 12.27 -50.28 -1.66
CA TYR A 841 12.44 -49.02 -0.93
C TYR A 841 11.45 -47.98 -1.45
N LYS A 842 11.32 -47.80 -2.76
CA LYS A 842 10.37 -46.88 -3.39
C LYS A 842 8.93 -47.13 -2.95
N LYS A 843 8.47 -48.39 -2.96
CA LYS A 843 7.14 -48.76 -2.46
C LYS A 843 6.97 -48.40 -0.99
N SER A 844 7.97 -48.71 -0.16
CA SER A 844 7.93 -48.37 1.25
C SER A 844 7.88 -46.85 1.51
N GLN A 845 8.50 -46.03 0.64
CA GLN A 845 8.42 -44.58 0.72
C GLN A 845 7.04 -44.08 0.26
N ILE A 846 6.51 -44.61 -0.85
CA ILE A 846 5.17 -44.24 -1.35
C ILE A 846 4.07 -44.59 -0.33
N GLU A 847 4.11 -45.78 0.26
CA GLU A 847 3.15 -46.18 1.30
C GLU A 847 3.21 -45.27 2.53
N ARG A 848 4.42 -44.83 2.90
CA ARG A 848 4.63 -43.85 3.97
C ARG A 848 4.13 -42.46 3.59
N GLU A 849 4.43 -41.98 2.38
CA GLU A 849 3.94 -40.69 1.87
C GLU A 849 2.42 -40.65 1.78
N GLN A 850 1.80 -41.73 1.32
CA GLN A 850 0.34 -41.86 1.29
C GLN A 850 -0.23 -41.81 2.70
N LYS A 851 0.39 -42.50 3.66
CA LYS A 851 -0.02 -42.44 5.06
C LYS A 851 0.15 -41.05 5.66
N ASP A 852 1.25 -40.35 5.38
CA ASP A 852 1.51 -38.97 5.81
C ASP A 852 0.51 -37.97 5.20
N GLN A 853 0.19 -38.15 3.91
CA GLN A 853 -0.85 -37.36 3.24
C GLN A 853 -2.22 -37.65 3.83
N GLU A 854 -2.56 -38.91 4.09
CA GLU A 854 -3.79 -39.31 4.76
C GLU A 854 -3.87 -38.79 6.19
N GLU A 855 -2.78 -38.76 6.94
CA GLU A 855 -2.73 -38.21 8.30
C GLU A 855 -2.81 -36.68 8.30
N MET A 856 -2.24 -35.98 7.31
CA MET A 856 -2.47 -34.54 7.14
C MET A 856 -3.91 -34.24 6.74
N LEU A 857 -4.49 -35.01 5.82
CA LEU A 857 -5.90 -34.91 5.41
C LEU A 857 -6.85 -35.26 6.58
N ARG A 858 -6.52 -36.27 7.40
CA ARG A 858 -7.29 -36.67 8.59
C ARG A 858 -7.10 -35.70 9.75
N GLY A 859 -5.90 -35.16 9.94
CA GLY A 859 -5.61 -34.07 10.89
C GLY A 859 -6.37 -32.78 10.56
N GLN A 860 -6.85 -32.63 9.32
CA GLN A 860 -7.68 -31.53 8.85
C GLN A 860 -9.20 -31.74 9.04
N GLU A 861 -9.67 -32.94 9.43
CA GLU A 861 -11.12 -33.18 9.54
C GLU A 861 -11.78 -32.73 10.85
N ILE A 862 -11.06 -32.19 11.84
CA ILE A 862 -11.67 -31.84 13.13
C ILE A 862 -11.43 -30.37 13.50
N ARG A 863 -12.42 -29.54 13.12
CA ARG A 863 -12.93 -28.32 13.81
C ARG A 863 -12.42 -26.92 13.46
N GLY A 864 -11.45 -26.72 12.56
CA GLY A 864 -11.02 -25.36 12.17
C GLY A 864 -11.26 -24.96 10.71
N PHE A 865 -11.09 -25.92 9.79
CA PHE A 865 -10.95 -25.67 8.35
C PHE A 865 -12.29 -25.40 7.64
N LYS A 866 -13.31 -26.25 7.87
CA LYS A 866 -14.66 -26.06 7.31
C LYS A 866 -15.38 -24.84 7.89
N ASP A 867 -15.15 -24.50 9.15
CA ASP A 867 -15.79 -23.35 9.80
C ASP A 867 -15.20 -22.02 9.30
N LYS A 868 -13.88 -21.95 9.08
CA LYS A 868 -13.23 -20.78 8.45
C LYS A 868 -13.59 -20.64 6.97
N HIS A 869 -13.70 -21.73 6.20
CA HIS A 869 -14.20 -21.68 4.81
C HIS A 869 -15.66 -21.26 4.69
N ARG A 870 -16.51 -21.76 5.58
CA ARG A 870 -17.91 -21.30 5.66
C ARG A 870 -17.97 -19.82 6.04
N ALA A 871 -17.12 -19.34 6.94
CA ALA A 871 -17.02 -17.92 7.28
C ALA A 871 -16.57 -17.05 6.08
N ILE A 872 -15.59 -17.49 5.28
CA ILE A 872 -15.21 -16.81 4.02
C ILE A 872 -16.42 -16.71 3.10
N ASP A 873 -17.11 -17.82 2.83
CA ASP A 873 -18.22 -17.85 1.88
C ASP A 873 -19.47 -17.11 2.41
N GLU A 874 -19.68 -17.06 3.72
CA GLU A 874 -20.78 -16.31 4.36
C GLU A 874 -20.51 -14.81 4.42
N GLN A 875 -19.30 -14.38 4.82
CA GLN A 875 -18.91 -12.96 4.75
C GLN A 875 -18.87 -12.50 3.30
N TYR A 876 -18.30 -13.29 2.38
CA TYR A 876 -18.28 -12.97 0.96
C TYR A 876 -19.69 -12.87 0.37
N ARG A 877 -20.62 -13.77 0.72
CA ARG A 877 -22.03 -13.66 0.30
C ARG A 877 -22.72 -12.44 0.91
N ARG A 878 -22.48 -12.11 2.19
CA ARG A 878 -23.02 -10.90 2.81
C ARG A 878 -22.52 -9.64 2.09
N PHE A 879 -21.22 -9.54 1.83
CA PHE A 879 -20.63 -8.39 1.14
C PHE A 879 -20.92 -8.37 -0.38
N HIS A 880 -21.14 -9.52 -1.01
CA HIS A 880 -21.62 -9.61 -2.39
C HIS A 880 -23.07 -9.15 -2.50
N ASN A 881 -23.94 -9.60 -1.59
CA ASN A 881 -25.33 -9.12 -1.53
C ASN A 881 -25.40 -7.62 -1.21
N ASP A 882 -24.50 -7.13 -0.36
CA ASP A 882 -24.33 -5.70 -0.12
C ASP A 882 -23.80 -4.94 -1.35
N ARG A 883 -22.91 -5.54 -2.15
CA ARG A 883 -22.45 -4.99 -3.44
C ARG A 883 -23.59 -4.85 -4.45
N VAL A 884 -24.38 -5.90 -4.62
CA VAL A 884 -25.47 -5.95 -5.62
C VAL A 884 -26.65 -5.08 -5.21
N ASN A 885 -26.96 -5.01 -3.91
CA ASN A 885 -28.09 -4.22 -3.42
C ASN A 885 -27.74 -2.74 -3.18
N ARG A 886 -26.47 -2.38 -2.87
CA ARG A 886 -26.11 -0.99 -2.57
C ARG A 886 -25.64 -0.18 -3.78
N PHE A 887 -25.27 -0.78 -4.91
CA PHE A 887 -25.00 -0.01 -6.14
C PHE A 887 -26.22 0.79 -6.63
N LYS A 888 -27.43 0.46 -6.14
CA LYS A 888 -28.66 1.24 -6.37
C LYS A 888 -28.84 2.46 -5.45
N ASN A 889 -28.18 2.53 -4.29
CA ASN A 889 -28.52 3.49 -3.22
C ASN A 889 -27.35 4.39 -2.75
N TYR A 890 -26.30 4.60 -3.56
CA TYR A 890 -25.03 5.14 -3.07
C TYR A 890 -24.96 6.64 -2.72
N PHE A 891 -26.10 7.35 -2.61
CA PHE A 891 -26.14 8.69 -2.00
C PHE A 891 -27.47 8.91 -1.29
N SER A 892 -27.75 8.13 -0.24
CA SER A 892 -28.70 8.55 0.80
C SER A 892 -27.93 8.78 2.10
N TRP A 893 -27.34 9.98 2.23
CA TRP A 893 -27.33 10.62 3.53
C TRP A 893 -28.57 11.51 3.58
N SER A 894 -29.75 10.88 3.62
CA SER A 894 -30.90 11.51 4.23
C SER A 894 -30.76 11.27 5.72
N ASN A 895 -30.66 12.36 6.49
CA ASN A 895 -30.80 12.31 7.94
C ASN A 895 -32.07 11.53 8.30
N GLU A 896 -31.98 10.71 9.36
CA GLU A 896 -33.14 10.44 10.21
C GLU A 896 -33.83 11.73 10.64
#